data_AF-A0AAW1INW6-F1
#
_entry.id   AF-A0AAW1INW6-F1
#
_cell.length_a   1.000
_cell.length_b   1.000
_cell.length_c   1.000
_cell.angle_alpha   90.00
_cell.angle_beta   90.00
_cell.angle_gamma   90.00
#
_symmetry.space_group_name_H-M   'P 1'
#
loop_
_entity.id
_entity.type
_entity.pdbx_description
1 polymer ?
#
loop_
_entity_poly.entity_id
_entity_poly.type
_entity_poly.pdbx_seq_one_letter_code
_entity_poly.pdbx_strand_id
1 'polypeptide(L)'
;MNLLAAGHDSGMIVFKLERERPAFSVSGDALFYAKDRFLRFFEFSTQRDTQVVPIRRSGTASLNQGPRTLSYSPTENAILICSDVDGGSYELYVVPKDTFGRSDVAQDAKRGLGGSAVFIARNRFAVLDKSTNQVLVKNLKNEIVKKSSLPIATDAIFYAGTGNLLCRAEDRVAIFDLQQRLVLGELQTPFVKYVVWSNDMQSVALLSKHAIVIANKELVHQCTLHETIRVKSGAWDDNGVFIYTTLNHIKYCLPNGDSGIIKTLDVLIYITKVSGNTIFCLDRDGKNKAIVIDATEYIFKLNLLRKRYDHVMSMIRNSQLVGQAMIAYLQQKGFPEVALHFVKDERTRFNLALESGNIQIAVASAKEIDEKDYWYRLGVEALRQGNTGIVEYAYQRTKNFERLSFLYLITGNTEKLNKMLKIAEVKNDVMGQFHNALYLGDVQERVKVLEDAGHLPLAYITASVHGLHNITERLASKLGDDIPSLPEGKVPSLLIPPPPVMCAGDWPLLRVMKGVFDGGIEIGRGAVEEEEEEVGADWGEGLEDVDDAINGEVAEDYGDGEEAEDNEENGGWDLEDLDLPPEEETPKASVSARSSIFVAPSQGMPVSQIWTQKSSLAAEHAAAGNFDTAMRLLSRQLGIKNFVPLKPMFVDLHAGSHTYLRAFTSAPVISVAVERGWSEASAPNVRGPPALVFSFSQLEEKLKSGYKSTTAGKLSEALSIFLGILHTIPLIVVESRREVDEVKELIIIVKEYVLGLKMEIKRRELKDDPKRYQELAAYFTHCNLQTPHLRLALHLAMTVCFKAKNVSTAASFARRLLETNPSSEQQARQARQVIQAAERNMTDAIELNYDFRNPFVVCGATYVPIYRGQKDVSCPYCTSRFVPSQDGQICSVCELAVIGADASGLLCSAAQKR
;
A
#
# COMPACT_ATOMS: atom_id res chain seq x y z
N MET A 1 5.03 31.73 -41.34
CA MET A 1 3.81 31.28 -40.63
C MET A 1 3.76 29.76 -40.73
N ASN A 2 3.85 29.02 -39.62
CA ASN A 2 3.91 27.54 -39.63
C ASN A 2 2.57 26.86 -39.29
N LEU A 3 1.54 27.66 -39.01
CA LEU A 3 0.20 27.21 -38.65
C LEU A 3 -0.78 27.85 -39.62
N LEU A 4 -1.70 27.04 -40.13
CA LEU A 4 -2.82 27.46 -40.96
C LEU A 4 -4.09 26.95 -40.28
N ALA A 5 -5.01 27.83 -39.93
CA ALA A 5 -6.28 27.44 -39.35
C ALA A 5 -7.39 27.60 -40.39
N ALA A 6 -8.21 26.58 -40.57
CA ALA A 6 -9.43 26.63 -41.37
C ALA A 6 -10.63 26.44 -40.44
N GLY A 7 -11.57 27.38 -40.48
CA GLY A 7 -12.83 27.29 -39.76
C GLY A 7 -13.91 26.60 -40.60
N HIS A 8 -14.74 25.79 -39.96
CA HIS A 8 -16.00 25.26 -40.48
C HIS A 8 -17.10 25.42 -39.43
N ASP A 9 -18.35 25.14 -39.80
CA ASP A 9 -19.55 25.38 -38.95
C ASP A 9 -19.54 24.61 -37.61
N SER A 10 -18.72 23.56 -37.50
CA SER A 10 -18.50 22.78 -36.27
C SER A 10 -17.15 23.02 -35.60
N GLY A 11 -16.33 23.97 -36.08
CA GLY A 11 -15.18 24.51 -35.34
C GLY A 11 -13.89 24.84 -36.13
N MET A 12 -12.82 24.96 -35.32
CA MET A 12 -11.38 25.08 -35.59
C MET A 12 -10.56 23.89 -36.13
N ILE A 13 -10.10 23.83 -37.39
CA ILE A 13 -9.02 22.89 -37.76
C ILE A 13 -7.70 23.62 -37.96
N VAL A 14 -6.70 23.33 -37.12
CA VAL A 14 -5.35 23.92 -37.22
C VAL A 14 -4.38 22.93 -37.87
N PHE A 15 -3.95 23.24 -39.09
CA PHE A 15 -2.90 22.56 -39.84
C PHE A 15 -1.53 23.10 -39.48
N LYS A 16 -0.55 22.19 -39.39
CA LYS A 16 0.85 22.54 -39.15
C LYS A 16 1.67 22.20 -40.39
N LEU A 17 2.22 23.24 -41.02
CA LEU A 17 2.87 23.17 -42.33
C LEU A 17 4.31 22.66 -42.28
N GLU A 18 4.96 22.82 -41.12
CA GLU A 18 6.32 22.36 -40.88
C GLU A 18 6.47 21.72 -39.51
N ARG A 19 7.33 20.71 -39.43
CA ARG A 19 7.73 20.11 -38.16
C ARG A 19 8.67 21.05 -37.40
N GLU A 20 8.20 21.53 -36.25
CA GLU A 20 8.99 22.41 -35.36
C GLU A 20 10.18 21.75 -34.68
N ARG A 21 10.17 20.41 -34.46
CA ARG A 21 11.26 19.74 -33.75
C ARG A 21 12.46 19.55 -34.70
N PRO A 22 13.63 20.16 -34.42
CA PRO A 22 14.83 19.92 -35.21
C PRO A 22 15.28 18.46 -35.08
N ALA A 23 15.78 17.89 -36.18
CA ALA A 23 16.49 16.60 -36.11
C ALA A 23 17.88 16.84 -35.52
N PHE A 24 18.22 16.11 -34.45
CA PHE A 24 19.49 16.23 -33.78
C PHE A 24 20.00 14.88 -33.27
N SER A 25 21.31 14.79 -33.05
CA SER A 25 21.99 13.68 -32.37
C SER A 25 23.07 14.25 -31.48
N VAL A 26 23.22 13.67 -30.29
CA VAL A 26 24.25 14.04 -29.31
C VAL A 26 25.28 12.93 -29.25
N SER A 27 26.56 13.29 -29.16
CA SER A 27 27.65 12.34 -28.90
C SER A 27 28.73 13.01 -28.08
N GLY A 28 28.90 12.54 -26.83
CA GLY A 28 29.86 13.12 -25.89
C GLY A 28 29.56 14.60 -25.65
N ASP A 29 30.48 15.47 -26.06
CA ASP A 29 30.38 16.93 -25.93
C ASP A 29 29.89 17.65 -27.21
N ALA A 30 29.51 16.89 -28.24
CA ALA A 30 29.06 17.43 -29.51
C ALA A 30 27.56 17.23 -29.74
N LEU A 31 26.92 18.25 -30.31
CA LEU A 31 25.56 18.25 -30.83
C LEU A 31 25.58 18.48 -32.33
N PHE A 32 25.03 17.53 -33.08
CA PHE A 32 24.77 17.70 -34.51
C PHE A 32 23.27 17.91 -34.70
N TYR A 33 22.89 18.99 -35.39
CA TYR A 33 21.49 19.30 -35.64
C TYR A 33 21.29 19.93 -37.01
N ALA A 34 20.10 19.73 -37.58
CA ALA A 34 19.73 20.29 -38.88
C ALA A 34 18.93 21.59 -38.71
N LYS A 35 19.39 22.65 -39.35
CA LYS A 35 18.74 23.97 -39.35
C LYS A 35 19.03 24.73 -40.64
N ASP A 36 18.02 25.41 -41.20
CA ASP A 36 18.13 26.24 -42.41
C ASP A 36 18.75 25.50 -43.63
N ARG A 37 18.49 24.19 -43.76
CA ARG A 37 19.13 23.29 -44.75
C ARG A 37 20.64 23.12 -44.58
N PHE A 38 21.20 23.46 -43.43
CA PHE A 38 22.57 23.13 -43.06
C PHE A 38 22.58 22.13 -41.91
N LEU A 39 23.53 21.21 -41.97
CA LEU A 39 23.98 20.47 -40.81
C LEU A 39 24.91 21.39 -40.00
N ARG A 40 24.56 21.60 -38.74
CA ARG A 40 25.35 22.39 -37.79
C ARG A 40 25.98 21.50 -36.73
N PHE A 41 27.16 21.90 -36.28
CA PHE A 41 27.91 21.30 -35.20
C PHE A 41 28.03 22.32 -34.06
N PHE A 42 27.57 21.91 -32.89
CA PHE A 42 27.66 22.69 -31.68
C PHE A 42 28.42 21.91 -30.61
N GLU A 43 29.38 22.58 -29.97
CA GLU A 43 30.18 22.03 -28.87
C GLU A 43 29.67 22.62 -27.55
N PHE A 44 29.32 21.77 -26.58
CA PHE A 44 28.69 22.25 -25.34
C PHE A 44 29.67 23.01 -24.44
N SER A 45 30.93 22.58 -24.38
CA SER A 45 31.98 23.23 -23.56
C SER A 45 32.34 24.64 -24.03
N THR A 46 32.52 24.83 -25.34
CA THR A 46 32.91 26.13 -25.93
C THR A 46 31.72 26.99 -26.35
N GLN A 47 30.51 26.43 -26.37
CA GLN A 47 29.28 27.03 -26.91
C GLN A 47 29.42 27.54 -28.36
N ARG A 48 30.35 26.96 -29.13
CA ARG A 48 30.61 27.36 -30.51
C ARG A 48 29.66 26.65 -31.46
N ASP A 49 28.91 27.41 -32.26
CA ASP A 49 28.04 26.90 -33.34
C ASP A 49 28.72 27.08 -34.70
N THR A 50 28.89 25.99 -35.46
CA THR A 50 29.53 26.00 -36.78
C THR A 50 28.68 25.29 -37.83
N GLN A 51 28.67 25.84 -39.04
CA GLN A 51 28.02 25.19 -40.19
C GLN A 51 28.99 24.19 -40.82
N VAL A 52 28.52 22.97 -41.05
CA VAL A 52 29.37 21.85 -41.52
C VAL A 52 29.09 21.51 -42.97
N VAL A 53 27.84 21.11 -43.29
CA VAL A 53 27.47 20.63 -44.63
C VAL A 53 26.12 21.19 -45.06
N PRO A 54 25.99 21.73 -46.29
CA PRO A 54 24.68 22.06 -46.86
C PRO A 54 23.93 20.78 -47.27
N ILE A 55 22.68 20.65 -46.80
CA ILE A 55 21.75 19.60 -47.18
C ILE A 55 21.11 19.99 -48.52
N ARG A 56 21.76 19.59 -49.63
CA ARG A 56 21.28 19.89 -50.99
C ARG A 56 20.06 19.02 -51.32
N ARG A 57 18.99 19.60 -51.86
CA ARG A 57 17.87 18.85 -52.45
C ARG A 57 17.55 19.38 -53.84
N SER A 58 17.31 18.46 -54.78
CA SER A 58 16.88 18.75 -56.14
C SER A 58 15.37 18.65 -56.18
N GLY A 59 14.66 19.74 -56.46
CA GLY A 59 13.20 19.77 -56.58
C GLY A 59 12.52 20.95 -55.87
N THR A 60 11.38 21.38 -56.41
CA THR A 60 10.51 22.47 -55.93
C THR A 60 10.22 22.37 -54.43
N ALA A 61 10.27 23.51 -53.74
CA ALA A 61 10.02 23.63 -52.31
C ALA A 61 8.58 23.21 -51.95
N SER A 62 8.36 21.92 -51.65
CA SER A 62 7.12 21.50 -51.02
C SER A 62 7.20 21.68 -49.51
N LEU A 63 6.08 22.08 -48.90
CA LEU A 63 5.93 22.19 -47.45
C LEU A 63 6.18 20.81 -46.78
N ASN A 64 6.64 20.79 -45.53
CA ASN A 64 6.86 19.60 -44.69
C ASN A 64 8.04 18.66 -45.01
N GLN A 65 9.01 19.01 -45.85
CA GLN A 65 10.10 18.08 -46.18
C GLN A 65 11.28 18.01 -45.18
N GLY A 66 11.29 18.74 -44.06
CA GLY A 66 12.45 18.80 -43.15
C GLY A 66 12.98 17.43 -42.67
N PRO A 67 14.28 17.31 -42.35
CA PRO A 67 14.86 16.05 -41.87
C PRO A 67 14.16 15.56 -40.59
N ARG A 68 13.89 14.25 -40.51
CA ARG A 68 13.09 13.65 -39.44
C ARG A 68 13.93 13.12 -38.28
N THR A 69 14.95 12.35 -38.59
CA THR A 69 15.85 11.75 -37.61
C THR A 69 17.29 11.92 -38.07
N LEU A 70 18.19 12.01 -37.10
CA LEU A 70 19.62 12.15 -37.32
C LEU A 70 20.32 11.11 -36.45
N SER A 71 21.25 10.36 -37.04
CA SER A 71 22.10 9.39 -36.33
C SER A 71 23.55 9.70 -36.66
N TYR A 72 24.41 9.75 -35.64
CA TYR A 72 25.83 10.05 -35.78
C TYR A 72 26.71 8.88 -35.34
N SER A 73 27.80 8.62 -36.06
CA SER A 73 28.85 7.65 -35.71
C SER A 73 30.18 8.38 -35.45
N PRO A 74 30.73 8.34 -34.23
CA PRO A 74 31.94 9.09 -33.86
C PRO A 74 33.25 8.59 -34.49
N THR A 75 33.32 7.34 -34.92
CA THR A 75 34.58 6.74 -35.35
C THR A 75 35.04 7.25 -36.70
N GLU A 76 34.11 7.37 -37.63
CA GLU A 76 34.34 7.78 -39.02
C GLU A 76 33.69 9.15 -39.31
N ASN A 77 33.24 9.85 -38.27
CA ASN A 77 32.49 11.10 -38.36
C ASN A 77 31.36 11.07 -39.42
N ALA A 78 30.58 9.99 -39.42
CA ALA A 78 29.53 9.77 -40.40
C ALA A 78 28.15 10.13 -39.81
N ILE A 79 27.31 10.76 -40.62
CA ILE A 79 25.97 11.23 -40.24
C ILE A 79 24.94 10.66 -41.21
N LEU A 80 23.88 10.08 -40.66
CA LEU A 80 22.71 9.64 -41.39
C LEU A 80 21.56 10.59 -41.09
N ILE A 81 20.94 11.10 -42.16
CA ILE A 81 19.77 11.96 -42.08
C ILE A 81 18.62 11.24 -42.79
N CYS A 82 17.51 10.98 -42.09
CA CYS A 82 16.32 10.38 -42.69
C CYS A 82 15.25 11.46 -42.92
N SER A 83 14.53 11.38 -44.04
CA SER A 83 13.44 12.27 -44.42
C SER A 83 12.23 11.43 -44.88
N ASP A 84 11.01 11.92 -44.69
CA ASP A 84 9.78 11.20 -45.10
C ASP A 84 9.42 11.38 -46.59
N VAL A 85 10.26 12.08 -47.35
CA VAL A 85 10.04 12.34 -48.79
C VAL A 85 10.11 11.03 -49.57
N ASP A 86 9.24 10.88 -50.57
CA ASP A 86 9.13 9.72 -51.48
C ASP A 86 8.93 8.36 -50.78
N GLY A 87 8.13 8.33 -49.70
CA GLY A 87 7.88 7.10 -48.93
C GLY A 87 8.98 6.75 -47.92
N GLY A 88 9.97 7.62 -47.76
CA GLY A 88 11.07 7.50 -46.81
C GLY A 88 12.42 7.35 -47.50
N SER A 89 13.31 8.31 -47.30
CA SER A 89 14.67 8.34 -47.85
C SER A 89 15.70 8.65 -46.77
N TYR A 90 16.93 8.19 -46.96
CA TYR A 90 18.06 8.54 -46.10
C TYR A 90 19.26 9.03 -46.91
N GLU A 91 20.03 9.91 -46.30
CA GLU A 91 21.26 10.48 -46.84
C GLU A 91 22.42 10.22 -45.87
N LEU A 92 23.53 9.70 -46.39
CA LEU A 92 24.77 9.46 -45.65
C LEU A 92 25.81 10.53 -46.01
N TYR A 93 26.29 11.22 -44.98
CA TYR A 93 27.36 12.22 -45.03
C TYR A 93 28.57 11.72 -44.23
N VAL A 94 29.80 11.97 -44.71
CA VAL A 94 31.04 11.59 -44.02
C VAL A 94 31.88 12.84 -43.81
N VAL A 95 31.78 13.44 -42.64
CA VAL A 95 32.37 14.75 -42.34
C VAL A 95 33.85 14.59 -41.98
N PRO A 96 34.81 15.13 -42.76
CA PRO A 96 36.21 15.08 -42.39
C PRO A 96 36.48 15.94 -41.14
N LYS A 97 37.34 15.45 -40.23
CA LYS A 97 37.68 16.12 -38.95
C LYS A 97 38.33 17.50 -39.13
N ASP A 98 38.97 17.75 -40.27
CA ASP A 98 39.79 18.95 -40.51
C ASP A 98 39.04 20.12 -41.18
N THR A 99 37.71 20.00 -41.39
CA THR A 99 36.93 20.95 -42.22
C THR A 99 35.92 21.83 -41.48
N PHE A 100 35.91 21.87 -40.15
CA PHE A 100 35.04 22.76 -39.38
C PHE A 100 35.43 24.24 -39.60
N GLY A 101 34.97 24.84 -40.71
CA GLY A 101 35.20 26.25 -41.05
C GLY A 101 35.49 26.59 -42.51
N ARG A 102 35.60 25.63 -43.45
CA ARG A 102 35.72 25.94 -44.90
C ARG A 102 34.44 25.57 -45.64
N SER A 103 33.71 26.59 -46.09
CA SER A 103 32.32 26.53 -46.53
C SER A 103 32.05 25.99 -47.96
N ASP A 104 33.01 25.36 -48.65
CA ASP A 104 32.87 25.21 -50.12
C ASP A 104 33.24 23.87 -50.77
N VAL A 105 33.51 22.81 -50.01
CA VAL A 105 33.66 21.47 -50.62
C VAL A 105 32.35 20.71 -50.47
N ALA A 106 31.52 20.78 -51.51
CA ALA A 106 30.30 19.98 -51.63
C ALA A 106 30.67 18.49 -51.71
N GLN A 107 30.60 17.78 -50.58
CA GLN A 107 30.61 16.33 -50.61
C GLN A 107 29.24 15.83 -51.08
N ASP A 108 29.24 14.98 -52.11
CA ASP A 108 28.03 14.31 -52.58
C ASP A 108 27.54 13.30 -51.55
N ALA A 109 26.34 13.56 -51.02
CA ALA A 109 25.66 12.68 -50.08
C ALA A 109 25.24 11.38 -50.77
N LYS A 110 25.54 10.23 -50.15
CA LYS A 110 25.07 8.94 -50.68
C LYS A 110 23.63 8.74 -50.25
N ARG A 111 22.71 8.64 -51.22
CA ARG A 111 21.27 8.50 -50.97
C ARG A 111 20.79 7.05 -51.08
N GLY A 112 19.71 6.73 -50.36
CA GLY A 112 18.98 5.48 -50.52
C GLY A 112 17.54 5.57 -50.03
N LEU A 113 16.74 4.57 -50.40
CA LEU A 113 15.37 4.42 -49.94
C LEU A 113 15.34 3.73 -48.57
N GLY A 114 14.51 4.24 -47.66
CA GLY A 114 14.33 3.73 -46.31
C GLY A 114 14.01 4.85 -45.32
N GLY A 115 12.82 4.82 -44.72
CA GLY A 115 12.34 5.88 -43.80
C GLY A 115 12.98 5.89 -42.41
N SER A 116 13.76 4.87 -42.05
CA SER A 116 14.46 4.78 -40.77
C SER A 116 15.83 4.14 -40.96
N ALA A 117 16.90 4.89 -40.69
CA ALA A 117 18.28 4.42 -40.76
C ALA A 117 19.07 4.82 -39.50
N VAL A 118 19.83 3.87 -38.95
CA VAL A 118 20.56 4.05 -37.68
C VAL A 118 21.90 3.32 -37.72
N PHE A 119 22.95 3.91 -37.17
CA PHE A 119 24.25 3.25 -37.01
C PHE A 119 24.18 2.14 -35.96
N ILE A 120 24.71 0.96 -36.28
CA ILE A 120 24.73 -0.21 -35.37
C ILE A 120 26.14 -0.55 -34.92
N ALA A 121 27.12 -0.24 -35.76
CA ALA A 121 28.54 -0.45 -35.47
C ALA A 121 29.35 0.66 -36.14
N ARG A 122 30.66 0.71 -35.85
CA ARG A 122 31.59 1.74 -36.36
C ARG A 122 31.43 2.01 -37.85
N ASN A 123 31.38 0.94 -38.66
CA ASN A 123 31.38 1.02 -40.13
C ASN A 123 30.11 0.42 -40.76
N ARG A 124 29.04 0.24 -39.98
CA ARG A 124 27.78 -0.37 -40.45
C ARG A 124 26.56 0.34 -39.90
N PHE A 125 25.56 0.50 -40.76
CA PHE A 125 24.25 1.04 -40.38
C PHE A 125 23.13 0.14 -40.89
N ALA A 126 21.99 0.16 -40.21
CA ALA A 126 20.77 -0.50 -40.65
C ALA A 126 19.86 0.49 -41.33
N VAL A 127 19.16 0.00 -42.35
CA VAL A 127 18.04 0.66 -42.99
C VAL A 127 16.85 -0.27 -42.91
N LEU A 128 15.73 0.25 -42.41
CA LEU A 128 14.46 -0.47 -42.40
C LEU A 128 13.78 -0.34 -43.77
N ASP A 129 13.47 -1.48 -44.38
CA ASP A 129 12.52 -1.57 -45.48
C ASP A 129 11.14 -1.97 -44.94
N LYS A 130 10.24 -0.99 -44.87
CA LYS A 130 8.89 -1.17 -44.33
C LYS A 130 8.03 -2.10 -45.19
N SER A 131 8.25 -2.13 -46.50
CA SER A 131 7.41 -2.90 -47.43
C SER A 131 7.61 -4.40 -47.28
N THR A 132 8.84 -4.83 -47.00
CA THR A 132 9.22 -6.23 -46.84
C THR A 132 9.42 -6.65 -45.39
N ASN A 133 9.33 -5.70 -44.43
CA ASN A 133 9.64 -5.87 -43.02
C ASN A 133 11.05 -6.47 -42.78
N GLN A 134 12.04 -5.99 -43.54
CA GLN A 134 13.43 -6.44 -43.46
C GLN A 134 14.37 -5.29 -43.08
N VAL A 135 15.45 -5.63 -42.38
CA VAL A 135 16.57 -4.72 -42.14
C VAL A 135 17.70 -5.03 -43.12
N LEU A 136 18.10 -3.99 -43.83
CA LEU A 136 19.27 -3.97 -44.71
C LEU A 136 20.45 -3.38 -43.93
N VAL A 137 21.44 -4.21 -43.59
CA VAL A 137 22.69 -3.74 -43.01
C VAL A 137 23.62 -3.31 -44.13
N LYS A 138 24.01 -2.03 -44.14
CA LYS A 138 24.86 -1.42 -45.16
C LYS A 138 26.20 -0.95 -44.60
N ASN A 139 27.22 -0.88 -45.44
CA ASN A 139 28.53 -0.29 -45.13
C ASN A 139 28.53 1.22 -45.43
N LEU A 140 29.61 1.94 -45.06
CA LEU A 140 29.76 3.39 -45.37
C LEU A 140 29.88 3.71 -46.88
N LYS A 141 30.05 2.69 -47.72
CA LYS A 141 29.95 2.81 -49.17
C LYS A 141 28.52 2.73 -49.71
N ASN A 142 27.54 2.53 -48.83
CA ASN A 142 26.11 2.33 -49.13
C ASN A 142 25.78 0.98 -49.79
N GLU A 143 26.68 0.01 -49.69
CA GLU A 143 26.49 -1.35 -50.22
C GLU A 143 25.84 -2.25 -49.15
N ILE A 144 24.97 -3.17 -49.58
CA ILE A 144 24.27 -4.10 -48.68
C ILE A 144 25.22 -5.24 -48.29
N VAL A 145 25.48 -5.37 -46.99
CA VAL A 145 26.32 -6.43 -46.41
C VAL A 145 25.48 -7.62 -45.97
N LYS A 146 24.32 -7.36 -45.33
CA LYS A 146 23.46 -8.42 -44.78
C LYS A 146 21.99 -7.98 -44.86
N LYS A 147 21.11 -8.93 -45.16
CA LYS A 147 19.66 -8.79 -45.01
C LYS A 147 19.17 -9.69 -43.88
N SER A 148 18.30 -9.16 -43.02
CA SER A 148 17.70 -9.90 -41.90
C SER A 148 16.21 -9.57 -41.82
N SER A 149 15.35 -10.59 -41.68
CA SER A 149 13.94 -10.41 -41.38
C SER A 149 13.74 -9.98 -39.93
N LEU A 150 12.80 -9.07 -39.68
CA LEU A 150 12.45 -8.66 -38.33
C LEU A 150 11.37 -9.57 -37.72
N PRO A 151 11.41 -9.81 -36.40
CA PRO A 151 10.47 -10.69 -35.71
C PRO A 151 9.07 -10.06 -35.55
N ILE A 152 8.98 -8.72 -35.58
CA ILE A 152 7.74 -7.96 -35.43
C ILE A 152 7.54 -7.02 -36.62
N ALA A 153 6.29 -6.67 -36.93
CA ALA A 153 5.95 -5.64 -37.92
C ALA A 153 6.48 -4.28 -37.44
N THR A 154 7.62 -3.86 -37.98
CA THR A 154 8.38 -2.74 -37.43
C THR A 154 8.16 -1.48 -38.26
N ASP A 155 7.71 -0.41 -37.60
CA ASP A 155 7.51 0.89 -38.22
C ASP A 155 8.79 1.73 -38.26
N ALA A 156 9.63 1.60 -37.23
CA ALA A 156 10.86 2.37 -37.07
C ALA A 156 11.88 1.60 -36.23
N ILE A 157 13.16 1.88 -36.49
CA ILE A 157 14.28 1.29 -35.77
C ILE A 157 15.06 2.38 -35.01
N PHE A 158 15.51 2.04 -33.82
CA PHE A 158 16.33 2.89 -32.96
C PHE A 158 17.61 2.15 -32.54
N TYR A 159 18.62 2.93 -32.15
CA TYR A 159 19.86 2.38 -31.62
C TYR A 159 19.60 1.70 -30.27
N ALA A 160 20.19 0.52 -30.05
CA ALA A 160 20.03 -0.26 -28.82
C ALA A 160 21.35 -0.89 -28.34
N GLY A 161 22.47 -0.25 -28.69
CA GLY A 161 23.82 -0.78 -28.47
C GLY A 161 24.41 -1.42 -29.71
N THR A 162 25.69 -1.77 -29.63
CA THR A 162 26.44 -2.30 -30.77
C THR A 162 25.89 -3.67 -31.20
N GLY A 163 25.43 -3.80 -32.44
CA GLY A 163 24.84 -5.04 -32.96
C GLY A 163 23.33 -5.20 -32.75
N ASN A 164 22.74 -4.38 -31.89
CA ASN A 164 21.33 -4.50 -31.47
C ASN A 164 20.48 -3.36 -32.04
N LEU A 165 19.24 -3.68 -32.38
CA LEU A 165 18.24 -2.71 -32.83
C LEU A 165 17.02 -2.76 -31.93
N LEU A 166 16.53 -1.59 -31.54
CA LEU A 166 15.24 -1.47 -30.89
C LEU A 166 14.18 -1.23 -31.97
N CYS A 167 13.37 -2.26 -32.20
CA CYS A 167 12.33 -2.31 -33.20
C CYS A 167 11.02 -1.82 -32.56
N ARG A 168 10.42 -0.80 -33.15
CA ARG A 168 9.16 -0.23 -32.72
C ARG A 168 8.01 -0.72 -33.60
N ALA A 169 6.97 -1.28 -32.99
CA ALA A 169 5.66 -1.53 -33.59
C ALA A 169 4.61 -0.53 -33.04
N GLU A 170 3.34 -0.71 -33.39
CA GLU A 170 2.25 0.17 -32.93
C GLU A 170 1.94 0.03 -31.43
N ASP A 171 1.99 -1.20 -30.90
CA ASP A 171 1.58 -1.58 -29.55
C ASP A 171 2.72 -2.11 -28.65
N ARG A 172 3.93 -2.26 -29.21
CA ARG A 172 5.08 -2.89 -28.55
C ARG A 172 6.42 -2.43 -29.08
N VAL A 173 7.45 -2.67 -28.30
CA VAL A 173 8.85 -2.42 -28.63
C VAL A 173 9.67 -3.66 -28.29
N ALA A 174 10.58 -4.06 -29.18
CA ALA A 174 11.44 -5.23 -28.97
C ALA A 174 12.91 -4.91 -29.29
N ILE A 175 13.85 -5.42 -28.49
CA ILE A 175 15.27 -5.39 -28.81
C ILE A 175 15.64 -6.64 -29.60
N PHE A 176 16.19 -6.45 -30.79
CA PHE A 176 16.59 -7.50 -31.72
C PHE A 176 18.10 -7.49 -31.94
N ASP A 177 18.76 -8.63 -31.70
CA ASP A 177 20.17 -8.84 -32.02
C ASP A 177 20.32 -9.29 -33.47
N LEU A 178 21.02 -8.50 -34.30
CA LEU A 178 21.22 -8.79 -35.72
C LEU A 178 22.24 -9.91 -35.99
N GLN A 179 23.11 -10.21 -35.04
CA GLN A 179 24.09 -11.29 -35.14
C GLN A 179 23.41 -12.63 -34.86
N GLN A 180 22.78 -12.75 -33.70
CA GLN A 180 22.13 -13.99 -33.24
C GLN A 180 20.72 -14.19 -33.83
N ARG A 181 20.08 -13.13 -34.34
CA ARG A 181 18.69 -13.13 -34.82
C ARG A 181 17.68 -13.52 -33.72
N LEU A 182 17.94 -13.07 -32.50
CA LEU A 182 17.09 -13.32 -31.33
C LEU A 182 16.49 -12.01 -30.80
N VAL A 183 15.30 -12.11 -30.23
CA VAL A 183 14.68 -11.04 -29.44
C VAL A 183 15.23 -11.13 -28.02
N LEU A 184 15.94 -10.10 -27.58
CA LEU A 184 16.52 -10.05 -26.23
C LEU A 184 15.50 -9.66 -25.17
N GLY A 185 14.53 -8.84 -25.54
CA GLY A 185 13.46 -8.36 -24.67
C GLY A 185 12.35 -7.72 -25.47
N GLU A 186 11.15 -7.74 -24.92
CA GLU A 186 9.94 -7.19 -25.53
C GLU A 186 9.10 -6.51 -24.44
N LEU A 187 8.53 -5.35 -24.77
CA LEU A 187 7.70 -4.57 -23.87
C LEU A 187 6.49 -4.00 -24.61
N GLN A 188 5.30 -4.30 -24.09
CA GLN A 188 4.05 -3.70 -24.55
C GLN A 188 4.03 -2.21 -24.16
N THR A 189 3.87 -1.30 -25.11
CA THR A 189 3.86 0.15 -24.85
C THR A 189 2.91 0.88 -25.79
N PRO A 190 2.34 2.03 -25.37
CA PRO A 190 1.66 2.93 -26.30
C PRO A 190 2.62 3.37 -27.42
N PHE A 191 2.07 3.87 -28.53
CA PHE A 191 2.85 4.30 -29.69
C PHE A 191 4.02 5.24 -29.31
N VAL A 192 5.23 4.67 -29.35
CA VAL A 192 6.48 5.37 -29.00
C VAL A 192 6.91 6.29 -30.15
N LYS A 193 7.19 7.54 -29.86
CA LYS A 193 7.70 8.50 -30.86
C LYS A 193 9.21 8.61 -30.84
N TYR A 194 9.79 8.58 -29.64
CA TYR A 194 11.22 8.79 -29.43
C TYR A 194 11.73 7.89 -28.33
N VAL A 195 13.00 7.53 -28.43
CA VAL A 195 13.69 6.65 -27.50
C VAL A 195 14.96 7.36 -27.03
N VAL A 196 15.18 7.39 -25.71
CA VAL A 196 16.34 8.06 -25.11
C VAL A 196 16.99 7.12 -24.13
N TRP A 197 18.21 6.69 -24.44
CA TRP A 197 19.05 5.87 -23.56
C TRP A 197 19.79 6.74 -22.55
N SER A 198 20.04 6.19 -21.36
CA SER A 198 21.00 6.75 -20.41
C SER A 198 22.42 6.68 -20.96
N ASN A 199 23.32 7.54 -20.47
CA ASN A 199 24.72 7.59 -20.94
C ASN A 199 25.47 6.25 -20.74
N ASP A 200 25.10 5.47 -19.73
CA ASP A 200 25.64 4.15 -19.41
C ASP A 200 24.92 2.98 -20.13
N MET A 201 23.88 3.28 -20.93
CA MET A 201 22.99 2.31 -21.59
C MET A 201 22.32 1.29 -20.64
N GLN A 202 22.14 1.62 -19.37
CA GLN A 202 21.45 0.74 -18.40
C GLN A 202 19.94 0.94 -18.40
N SER A 203 19.47 2.15 -18.68
CA SER A 203 18.05 2.53 -18.67
C SER A 203 17.64 3.19 -19.98
N VAL A 204 16.37 2.99 -20.37
CA VAL A 204 15.77 3.56 -21.57
C VAL A 204 14.45 4.23 -21.24
N ALA A 205 14.25 5.44 -21.77
CA ALA A 205 12.99 6.16 -21.71
C ALA A 205 12.31 6.12 -23.09
N LEU A 206 11.11 5.54 -23.13
CA LEU A 206 10.25 5.44 -24.31
C LEU A 206 9.18 6.54 -24.23
N LEU A 207 9.30 7.52 -25.12
CA LEU A 207 8.44 8.71 -25.14
C LEU A 207 7.26 8.53 -26.09
N SER A 208 6.07 8.38 -25.53
CA SER A 208 4.80 8.38 -26.26
C SER A 208 4.19 9.79 -26.32
N LYS A 209 2.98 9.93 -26.88
CA LYS A 209 2.30 11.23 -26.98
C LYS A 209 1.98 11.84 -25.60
N HIS A 210 1.49 11.02 -24.67
CA HIS A 210 1.01 11.39 -23.32
C HIS A 210 1.56 10.46 -22.24
N ALA A 211 2.58 9.65 -22.57
CA ALA A 211 3.14 8.69 -21.63
C ALA A 211 4.65 8.58 -21.80
N ILE A 212 5.35 8.34 -20.70
CA ILE A 212 6.79 8.07 -20.64
C ILE A 212 6.92 6.71 -19.97
N VAL A 213 7.48 5.74 -20.68
CA VAL A 213 7.75 4.41 -20.12
C VAL A 213 9.24 4.29 -19.88
N ILE A 214 9.64 4.03 -18.64
CA ILE A 214 11.03 3.77 -18.28
C ILE A 214 11.21 2.26 -18.14
N ALA A 215 12.24 1.73 -18.82
CA ALA A 215 12.62 0.33 -18.76
C ALA A 215 14.14 0.20 -18.61
N ASN A 216 14.61 -0.97 -18.18
CA ASN A 216 16.03 -1.28 -18.16
C ASN A 216 16.54 -1.72 -19.56
N LYS A 217 17.83 -2.01 -19.68
CA LYS A 217 18.48 -2.52 -20.90
C LYS A 217 17.84 -3.78 -21.50
N GLU A 218 17.20 -4.61 -20.68
CA GLU A 218 16.51 -5.85 -21.08
C GLU A 218 15.03 -5.62 -21.42
N LEU A 219 14.57 -4.36 -21.47
CA LEU A 219 13.16 -3.97 -21.62
C LEU A 219 12.24 -4.45 -20.49
N VAL A 220 12.77 -4.73 -19.30
CA VAL A 220 11.95 -4.90 -18.10
C VAL A 220 11.37 -3.54 -17.70
N HIS A 221 10.05 -3.49 -17.62
CA HIS A 221 9.29 -2.32 -17.19
C HIS A 221 9.68 -1.88 -15.78
N GLN A 222 10.03 -0.60 -15.60
CA GLN A 222 10.27 0.01 -14.28
C GLN A 222 9.09 0.88 -13.85
N CYS A 223 8.70 1.83 -14.68
CA CYS A 223 7.57 2.71 -14.40
C CYS A 223 6.95 3.28 -15.69
N THR A 224 5.67 3.65 -15.59
CA THR A 224 4.97 4.41 -16.63
C THR A 224 4.42 5.68 -16.02
N LEU A 225 4.76 6.82 -16.61
CA LEU A 225 4.26 8.12 -16.22
C LEU A 225 3.31 8.66 -17.28
N HIS A 226 2.11 9.05 -16.86
CA HIS A 226 1.10 9.65 -17.73
C HIS A 226 1.06 11.16 -17.57
N GLU A 227 1.03 11.87 -18.69
CA GLU A 227 0.96 13.33 -18.76
C GLU A 227 -0.27 13.80 -19.53
N THR A 228 -0.96 14.79 -18.97
CA THR A 228 -2.09 15.46 -19.66
C THR A 228 -1.58 16.22 -20.88
N ILE A 229 -0.45 16.94 -20.73
CA ILE A 229 0.18 17.72 -21.77
C ILE A 229 1.15 16.86 -22.58
N ARG A 230 1.19 17.05 -23.91
CA ARG A 230 2.07 16.25 -24.79
C ARG A 230 3.55 16.41 -24.44
N VAL A 231 4.23 15.27 -24.28
CA VAL A 231 5.68 15.19 -24.07
C VAL A 231 6.43 15.49 -25.37
N LYS A 232 7.54 16.23 -25.29
CA LYS A 232 8.23 16.80 -26.46
C LYS A 232 9.65 16.26 -26.64
N SER A 233 10.41 16.20 -25.55
CA SER A 233 11.77 15.67 -25.49
C SER A 233 12.16 15.35 -24.04
N GLY A 234 13.26 14.65 -23.85
CA GLY A 234 13.87 14.47 -22.55
C GLY A 234 15.29 13.90 -22.68
N ALA A 235 16.05 13.97 -21.60
CA ALA A 235 17.39 13.43 -21.46
C ALA A 235 17.63 12.98 -20.01
N TRP A 236 18.60 12.09 -19.84
CA TRP A 236 19.00 11.58 -18.53
C TRP A 236 20.02 12.51 -17.87
N ASP A 237 19.83 12.75 -16.58
CA ASP A 237 20.85 13.31 -15.69
C ASP A 237 21.88 12.25 -15.30
N ASP A 238 23.07 12.68 -14.89
CA ASP A 238 24.19 11.82 -14.48
C ASP A 238 23.83 10.95 -13.26
N ASN A 239 22.87 11.39 -12.44
CA ASN A 239 22.37 10.65 -11.29
C ASN A 239 21.35 9.53 -11.62
N GLY A 240 20.95 9.40 -12.90
CA GLY A 240 19.95 8.44 -13.35
C GLY A 240 18.50 8.93 -13.21
N VAL A 241 18.29 10.25 -13.20
CA VAL A 241 16.96 10.88 -13.21
C VAL A 241 16.60 11.29 -14.63
N PHE A 242 15.37 11.04 -15.06
CA PHE A 242 14.94 11.40 -16.42
C PHE A 242 14.27 12.78 -16.41
N ILE A 243 14.87 13.76 -17.10
CA ILE A 243 14.33 15.12 -17.23
C ILE A 243 13.67 15.27 -18.59
N TYR A 244 12.44 15.77 -18.61
CA TYR A 244 11.66 15.90 -19.84
C TYR A 244 10.92 17.23 -19.93
N THR A 245 10.54 17.59 -21.15
CA THR A 245 9.77 18.81 -21.44
C THR A 245 8.40 18.49 -21.98
N THR A 246 7.43 19.23 -21.48
CA THR A 246 6.08 19.34 -22.03
C THR A 246 5.98 20.64 -22.84
N LEU A 247 4.77 21.10 -23.18
CA LEU A 247 4.60 22.41 -23.81
C LEU A 247 5.01 23.56 -22.89
N ASN A 248 4.73 23.44 -21.59
CA ASN A 248 4.78 24.56 -20.65
C ASN A 248 5.75 24.32 -19.48
N HIS A 249 6.25 23.11 -19.27
CA HIS A 249 7.04 22.78 -18.08
C HIS A 249 8.25 21.89 -18.42
N ILE A 250 9.36 22.14 -17.74
CA ILE A 250 10.44 21.19 -17.50
C ILE A 250 10.06 20.38 -16.26
N LYS A 251 10.04 19.06 -16.40
CA LYS A 251 9.68 18.12 -15.34
C LYS A 251 10.76 17.05 -15.18
N TYR A 252 10.80 16.41 -14.03
CA TYR A 252 11.63 15.23 -13.79
C TYR A 252 10.77 14.00 -13.51
N CYS A 253 11.35 12.83 -13.77
CA CYS A 253 10.80 11.53 -13.42
C CYS A 253 11.90 10.70 -12.74
N LEU A 254 11.61 10.22 -11.54
CA LEU A 254 12.45 9.28 -10.81
C LEU A 254 12.18 7.84 -11.27
N PRO A 255 13.12 6.89 -11.06
CA PRO A 255 12.94 5.49 -11.44
C PRO A 255 11.73 4.79 -10.77
N ASN A 256 11.26 5.29 -9.62
CA ASN A 256 10.07 4.77 -8.93
C ASN A 256 8.74 5.33 -9.50
N GLY A 257 8.79 6.23 -10.49
CA GLY A 257 7.61 6.88 -11.07
C GLY A 257 7.20 8.20 -10.40
N ASP A 258 7.87 8.63 -9.33
CA ASP A 258 7.62 9.95 -8.75
C ASP A 258 8.09 11.04 -9.73
N SER A 259 7.32 12.13 -9.80
CA SER A 259 7.59 13.24 -10.72
C SER A 259 7.32 14.59 -10.07
N GLY A 260 7.89 15.63 -10.67
CA GLY A 260 7.71 17.00 -10.22
C GLY A 260 8.07 18.01 -11.31
N ILE A 261 7.71 19.27 -11.07
CA ILE A 261 7.97 20.38 -11.98
C ILE A 261 9.25 21.07 -11.50
N ILE A 262 10.24 21.20 -12.38
CA ILE A 262 11.46 21.95 -12.09
C ILE A 262 11.23 23.43 -12.39
N LYS A 263 10.69 23.72 -13.59
CA LYS A 263 10.59 25.09 -14.09
C LYS A 263 9.49 25.22 -15.13
N THR A 264 8.74 26.31 -15.08
CA THR A 264 7.78 26.70 -16.11
C THR A 264 8.49 27.36 -17.30
N LEU A 265 8.00 27.10 -18.50
CA LEU A 265 8.57 27.51 -19.78
C LEU A 265 7.61 28.46 -20.50
N ASP A 266 8.14 29.60 -20.92
CA ASP A 266 7.40 30.54 -21.79
C ASP A 266 7.43 30.08 -23.25
N VAL A 267 8.51 29.41 -23.66
CA VAL A 267 8.74 28.92 -25.02
C VAL A 267 9.02 27.42 -24.98
N LEU A 268 8.49 26.71 -25.98
CA LEU A 268 8.75 25.29 -26.13
C LEU A 268 10.23 25.04 -26.47
N ILE A 269 10.89 24.25 -25.64
CA ILE A 269 12.28 23.82 -25.83
C ILE A 269 12.37 22.30 -26.01
N TYR A 270 13.41 21.87 -26.72
CA TYR A 270 13.76 20.48 -26.92
C TYR A 270 15.08 20.17 -26.20
N ILE A 271 15.03 19.39 -25.12
CA ILE A 271 16.21 18.99 -24.36
C ILE A 271 17.12 18.12 -25.24
N THR A 272 18.40 18.48 -25.30
CA THR A 272 19.44 17.70 -25.99
C THR A 272 20.32 16.95 -25.00
N LYS A 273 20.80 17.62 -23.94
CA LYS A 273 21.73 17.06 -22.95
C LYS A 273 21.51 17.73 -21.60
N VAL A 274 21.66 16.97 -20.53
CA VAL A 274 21.75 17.48 -19.15
C VAL A 274 23.18 17.28 -18.69
N SER A 275 23.78 18.29 -18.05
CA SER A 275 25.10 18.18 -17.45
C SER A 275 25.12 18.96 -16.14
N GLY A 276 25.19 18.24 -15.02
CA GLY A 276 24.97 18.82 -13.69
C GLY A 276 23.65 19.59 -13.63
N ASN A 277 23.71 20.83 -13.14
CA ASN A 277 22.52 21.70 -13.02
C ASN A 277 22.19 22.48 -14.31
N THR A 278 22.83 22.19 -15.44
CA THR A 278 22.57 22.90 -16.70
C THR A 278 21.91 21.98 -17.72
N ILE A 279 20.75 22.40 -18.22
CA ILE A 279 20.05 21.76 -19.33
C ILE A 279 20.41 22.50 -20.62
N PHE A 280 20.98 21.77 -21.57
CA PHE A 280 21.14 22.24 -22.94
C PHE A 280 19.94 21.84 -23.78
N CYS A 281 19.40 22.81 -24.53
CA CYS A 281 18.19 22.62 -25.31
C CYS A 281 18.19 23.44 -26.61
N LEU A 282 17.34 23.02 -27.55
CA LEU A 282 17.05 23.69 -28.80
C LEU A 282 15.66 24.34 -28.73
N ASP A 283 15.57 25.61 -29.08
CA ASP A 283 14.28 26.29 -29.28
C ASP A 283 13.56 25.81 -30.55
N ARG A 284 12.31 26.27 -30.74
CA ARG A 284 11.55 26.12 -32.00
C ARG A 284 12.32 26.58 -33.25
N ASP A 285 13.14 27.64 -33.11
CA ASP A 285 13.97 28.17 -34.19
C ASP A 285 15.31 27.42 -34.33
N GLY A 286 15.54 26.35 -33.58
CA GLY A 286 16.82 25.62 -33.54
C GLY A 286 17.98 26.48 -33.05
N LYS A 287 17.74 27.40 -32.11
CA LYS A 287 18.80 28.11 -31.39
C LYS A 287 19.15 27.32 -30.13
N ASN A 288 20.44 27.18 -29.84
CA ASN A 288 20.90 26.53 -28.61
C ASN A 288 20.72 27.47 -27.42
N LYS A 289 20.18 26.94 -26.33
CA LYS A 289 20.03 27.62 -25.05
C LYS A 289 20.51 26.70 -23.92
N ALA A 290 21.20 27.29 -22.95
CA ALA A 290 21.57 26.66 -21.70
C ALA A 290 20.68 27.22 -20.59
N ILE A 291 19.98 26.36 -19.86
CA ILE A 291 19.08 26.74 -18.77
C ILE A 291 19.62 26.11 -17.49
N VAL A 292 19.96 26.94 -16.52
CA VAL A 292 20.31 26.48 -15.17
C VAL A 292 19.02 26.10 -14.44
N ILE A 293 19.02 24.91 -13.83
CA ILE A 293 17.93 24.36 -13.04
C ILE A 293 18.31 24.19 -11.58
N ASP A 294 17.31 24.26 -10.71
CA ASP A 294 17.45 23.82 -9.32
C ASP A 294 17.16 22.31 -9.25
N ALA A 295 18.15 21.57 -8.77
CA ALA A 295 18.11 20.11 -8.66
C ALA A 295 17.79 19.62 -7.25
N THR A 296 17.68 20.51 -6.28
CA THR A 296 17.58 20.17 -4.85
C THR A 296 16.40 19.25 -4.55
N GLU A 297 15.22 19.51 -5.11
CA GLU A 297 14.01 18.72 -4.86
C GLU A 297 14.13 17.26 -5.30
N TYR A 298 14.51 17.01 -6.57
CA TYR A 298 14.58 15.65 -7.08
C TYR A 298 15.79 14.89 -6.53
N ILE A 299 16.89 15.58 -6.21
CA ILE A 299 18.04 14.97 -5.54
C ILE A 299 17.64 14.55 -4.11
N PHE A 300 16.90 15.38 -3.38
CA PHE A 300 16.38 15.04 -2.07
C PHE A 300 15.50 13.78 -2.13
N LYS A 301 14.51 13.77 -3.04
CA LYS A 301 13.63 12.60 -3.24
C LYS A 301 14.40 11.35 -3.68
N LEU A 302 15.43 11.50 -4.52
CA LEU A 302 16.31 10.42 -4.94
C LEU A 302 17.13 9.85 -3.77
N ASN A 303 17.66 10.70 -2.89
CA ASN A 303 18.42 10.26 -1.72
C ASN A 303 17.53 9.54 -0.70
N LEU A 304 16.29 10.01 -0.51
CA LEU A 304 15.28 9.32 0.29
C LEU A 304 14.98 7.92 -0.29
N LEU A 305 14.79 7.81 -1.61
CA LEU A 305 14.57 6.53 -2.31
C LEU A 305 15.75 5.57 -2.15
N ARG A 306 16.98 6.09 -2.27
CA ARG A 306 18.22 5.32 -2.07
C ARG A 306 18.56 5.06 -0.59
N LYS A 307 17.72 5.49 0.35
CA LYS A 307 17.91 5.36 1.80
C LYS A 307 19.23 5.96 2.32
N ARG A 308 19.69 7.05 1.71
CA ARG A 308 20.91 7.77 2.13
C ARG A 308 20.56 8.90 3.09
N TYR A 309 20.22 8.53 4.33
CA TYR A 309 19.69 9.47 5.31
C TYR A 309 20.70 10.55 5.76
N ASP A 310 22.00 10.26 5.79
CA ASP A 310 23.04 11.25 6.16
C ASP A 310 23.05 12.45 5.19
N HIS A 311 22.97 12.15 3.89
CA HIS A 311 22.89 13.17 2.86
C HIS A 311 21.57 13.95 2.94
N VAL A 312 20.46 13.25 3.20
CA VAL A 312 19.16 13.90 3.45
C VAL A 312 19.31 14.90 4.58
N MET A 313 19.84 14.50 5.74
CA MET A 313 20.04 15.38 6.91
C MET A 313 20.96 16.56 6.62
N SER A 314 22.05 16.37 5.86
CA SER A 314 22.90 17.49 5.44
C SER A 314 22.15 18.48 4.54
N MET A 315 21.25 17.98 3.69
CA MET A 315 20.39 18.83 2.87
C MET A 315 19.38 19.57 3.75
N ILE A 316 18.77 18.93 4.75
CA ILE A 316 17.86 19.60 5.69
C ILE A 316 18.56 20.76 6.41
N ARG A 317 19.80 20.56 6.88
CA ARG A 317 20.56 21.58 7.61
C ARG A 317 20.94 22.79 6.75
N ASN A 318 21.30 22.55 5.50
CA ASN A 318 21.94 23.56 4.66
C ASN A 318 21.00 24.21 3.64
N SER A 319 19.88 23.59 3.32
CA SER A 319 18.99 24.06 2.25
C SER A 319 17.65 24.57 2.80
N GLN A 320 17.18 25.68 2.22
CA GLN A 320 15.83 26.19 2.43
C GLN A 320 14.80 25.37 1.65
N LEU A 321 14.81 24.05 1.81
CA LEU A 321 13.81 23.14 1.25
C LEU A 321 12.52 23.21 2.08
N VAL A 322 11.88 24.38 2.11
CA VAL A 322 10.66 24.62 2.90
C VAL A 322 9.50 24.87 1.95
N GLY A 323 8.83 23.79 1.55
CA GLY A 323 7.56 23.87 0.83
C GLY A 323 6.59 22.84 1.40
N GLN A 324 5.32 23.23 1.55
CA GLN A 324 4.24 22.31 1.98
C GLN A 324 4.19 21.04 1.12
N ALA A 325 4.57 21.13 -0.16
CA ALA A 325 4.64 19.99 -1.07
C ALA A 325 5.67 18.92 -0.63
N MET A 326 6.79 19.32 -0.03
CA MET A 326 7.79 18.36 0.47
C MET A 326 7.34 17.69 1.77
N ILE A 327 6.69 18.46 2.66
CA ILE A 327 6.10 17.94 3.90
C ILE A 327 5.01 16.91 3.55
N ALA A 328 4.10 17.26 2.65
CA ALA A 328 3.06 16.36 2.17
C ALA A 328 3.65 15.11 1.50
N TYR A 329 4.74 15.26 0.73
CA TYR A 329 5.44 14.12 0.14
C TYR A 329 6.05 13.19 1.20
N LEU A 330 6.73 13.74 2.23
CA LEU A 330 7.30 12.95 3.32
C LEU A 330 6.20 12.23 4.13
N GLN A 331 5.08 12.90 4.38
CA GLN A 331 3.91 12.32 5.06
C GLN A 331 3.31 11.17 4.24
N GLN A 332 3.07 11.36 2.94
CA GLN A 332 2.56 10.32 2.04
C GLN A 332 3.49 9.10 1.91
N LYS A 333 4.81 9.31 2.00
CA LYS A 333 5.81 8.23 1.96
C LYS A 333 6.06 7.57 3.33
N GLY A 334 5.41 8.03 4.39
CA GLY A 334 5.50 7.45 5.73
C GLY A 334 6.73 7.87 6.53
N PHE A 335 7.26 9.08 6.29
CA PHE A 335 8.37 9.66 7.05
C PHE A 335 7.93 10.95 7.81
N PRO A 336 6.92 10.88 8.70
CA PRO A 336 6.45 12.05 9.45
C PRO A 336 7.51 12.60 10.43
N GLU A 337 8.40 11.75 10.95
CA GLU A 337 9.52 12.16 11.82
C GLU A 337 10.44 13.18 11.14
N VAL A 338 10.80 12.94 9.88
CA VAL A 338 11.66 13.85 9.10
C VAL A 338 10.91 15.15 8.81
N ALA A 339 9.59 15.06 8.59
CA ALA A 339 8.76 16.22 8.34
C ALA A 339 8.70 17.18 9.54
N LEU A 340 8.75 16.68 10.78
CA LEU A 340 8.73 17.51 12.01
C LEU A 340 9.85 18.56 12.07
N HIS A 341 11.00 18.30 11.45
CA HIS A 341 12.10 19.27 11.41
C HIS A 341 11.86 20.44 10.44
N PHE A 342 10.96 20.28 9.47
CA PHE A 342 10.64 21.31 8.48
C PHE A 342 9.49 22.21 8.90
N VAL A 343 8.68 21.78 9.87
CA VAL A 343 7.45 22.46 10.23
C VAL A 343 7.69 23.45 11.37
N LYS A 344 7.37 24.72 11.10
CA LYS A 344 7.38 25.82 12.07
C LYS A 344 6.00 26.15 12.64
N ASP A 345 4.93 25.75 11.95
CA ASP A 345 3.57 25.99 12.41
C ASP A 345 3.17 24.91 13.41
N GLU A 346 2.77 25.32 14.61
CA GLU A 346 2.49 24.41 15.73
C GLU A 346 1.31 23.48 15.44
N ARG A 347 0.33 23.91 14.64
CA ARG A 347 -0.83 23.07 14.29
C ARG A 347 -0.44 21.90 13.40
N THR A 348 0.34 22.16 12.35
CA THR A 348 0.87 21.09 11.49
C THR A 348 1.91 20.25 12.21
N ARG A 349 2.73 20.84 13.09
CA ARG A 349 3.69 20.14 13.95
C ARG A 349 3.01 19.15 14.89
N PHE A 350 1.92 19.56 15.53
CA PHE A 350 1.11 18.69 16.38
C PHE A 350 0.56 17.48 15.63
N ASN A 351 -0.03 17.69 14.44
CA ASN A 351 -0.58 16.60 13.63
C ASN A 351 0.50 15.59 13.22
N LEU A 352 1.66 16.08 12.79
CA LEU A 352 2.80 15.24 12.44
C LEU A 352 3.36 14.48 13.66
N ALA A 353 3.37 15.10 14.85
CA ALA A 353 3.84 14.49 16.08
C ALA A 353 2.91 13.37 16.55
N LEU A 354 1.60 13.54 16.39
CA LEU A 354 0.63 12.47 16.63
C LEU A 354 0.82 11.31 15.64
N GLU A 355 1.03 11.59 14.34
CA GLU A 355 1.27 10.56 13.33
C GLU A 355 2.60 9.81 13.53
N SER A 356 3.65 10.52 13.99
CA SER A 356 4.93 9.90 14.34
C SER A 356 4.91 9.20 15.69
N GLY A 357 3.84 9.34 16.47
CA GLY A 357 3.73 8.80 17.82
C GLY A 357 4.65 9.47 18.86
N ASN A 358 5.25 10.62 18.55
CA ASN A 358 6.12 11.34 19.49
C ASN A 358 5.27 12.27 20.38
N ILE A 359 4.84 11.73 21.52
CA ILE A 359 3.92 12.43 22.42
C ILE A 359 4.58 13.63 23.10
N GLN A 360 5.89 13.61 23.36
CA GLN A 360 6.57 14.72 24.03
C GLN A 360 6.48 16.01 23.21
N ILE A 361 6.74 15.91 21.90
CA ILE A 361 6.60 17.05 20.97
C ILE A 361 5.13 17.45 20.84
N ALA A 362 4.21 16.48 20.80
CA ALA A 362 2.78 16.76 20.72
C ALA A 362 2.26 17.51 21.96
N VAL A 363 2.75 17.18 23.17
CA VAL A 363 2.42 17.91 24.41
C VAL A 363 2.95 19.34 24.35
N ALA A 364 4.20 19.55 23.92
CA ALA A 364 4.76 20.89 23.78
C ALA A 364 3.95 21.74 22.81
N SER A 365 3.61 21.18 21.65
CA SER A 365 2.79 21.86 20.63
C SER A 365 1.37 22.15 21.15
N ALA A 366 0.77 21.20 21.89
CA ALA A 366 -0.57 21.39 22.48
C ALA A 366 -0.59 22.46 23.56
N LYS A 367 0.48 22.61 24.36
CA LYS A 367 0.62 23.69 25.35
C LYS A 367 0.67 25.07 24.70
N GLU A 368 1.29 25.20 23.53
CA GLU A 368 1.35 26.46 22.80
C GLU A 368 0.02 26.80 22.09
N ILE A 369 -0.70 25.80 21.59
CA ILE A 369 -2.01 26.00 20.93
C ILE A 369 -3.13 26.27 21.95
N ASP A 370 -3.16 25.52 23.05
CA ASP A 370 -4.14 25.55 24.14
C ASP A 370 -5.63 25.49 23.72
N GLU A 371 -5.94 24.70 22.68
CA GLU A 371 -7.31 24.45 22.23
C GLU A 371 -7.83 23.09 22.74
N LYS A 372 -9.12 23.02 23.13
CA LYS A 372 -9.73 21.81 23.70
C LYS A 372 -9.68 20.59 22.77
N ASP A 373 -9.86 20.78 21.46
CA ASP A 373 -9.85 19.68 20.48
C ASP A 373 -8.46 19.01 20.38
N TYR A 374 -7.39 19.81 20.43
CA TYR A 374 -6.02 19.32 20.39
C TYR A 374 -5.67 18.52 21.64
N TRP A 375 -6.08 19.02 22.82
CA TRP A 375 -5.94 18.26 24.08
C TRP A 375 -6.72 16.94 24.06
N TYR A 376 -7.93 16.94 23.49
CA TYR A 376 -8.72 15.72 23.34
C TYR A 376 -8.02 14.68 22.44
N ARG A 377 -7.54 15.11 21.28
CA ARG A 377 -6.81 14.24 20.33
C ARG A 377 -5.51 13.69 20.92
N LEU A 378 -4.77 14.53 21.64
CA LEU A 378 -3.57 14.12 22.39
C LEU A 378 -3.92 13.05 23.43
N GLY A 379 -4.98 13.26 24.21
CA GLY A 379 -5.44 12.31 25.23
C GLY A 379 -5.81 10.95 24.65
N VAL A 380 -6.44 10.91 23.47
CA VAL A 380 -6.78 9.64 22.78
C VAL A 380 -5.52 8.88 22.33
N GLU A 381 -4.55 9.56 21.73
CA GLU A 381 -3.31 8.90 21.29
C GLU A 381 -2.40 8.52 22.48
N ALA A 382 -2.36 9.35 23.53
CA ALA A 382 -1.65 9.02 24.77
C ALA A 382 -2.25 7.80 25.48
N LEU A 383 -3.57 7.67 25.47
CA LEU A 383 -4.26 6.49 26.01
C LEU A 383 -3.93 5.23 25.20
N ARG A 384 -3.81 5.33 23.87
CA ARG A 384 -3.38 4.20 23.02
C ARG A 384 -1.94 3.76 23.31
N GLN A 385 -1.06 4.69 23.66
CA GLN A 385 0.33 4.38 24.02
C GLN A 385 0.50 3.94 25.48
N GLY A 386 -0.53 4.10 26.32
CA GLY A 386 -0.47 3.73 27.74
C GLY A 386 0.22 4.76 28.64
N ASN A 387 0.33 6.03 28.20
CA ASN A 387 0.88 7.13 29.00
C ASN A 387 -0.22 7.77 29.85
N THR A 388 -0.47 7.21 31.03
CA THR A 388 -1.51 7.62 31.97
C THR A 388 -1.34 9.06 32.48
N GLY A 389 -0.10 9.51 32.73
CA GLY A 389 0.16 10.87 33.23
C GLY A 389 -0.26 11.96 32.24
N ILE A 390 0.00 11.75 30.95
CA ILE A 390 -0.35 12.70 29.88
C ILE A 390 -1.86 12.69 29.61
N VAL A 391 -2.52 11.53 29.75
CA VAL A 391 -3.98 11.42 29.64
C VAL A 391 -4.66 12.18 30.77
N GLU A 392 -4.18 12.03 32.01
CA GLU A 392 -4.67 12.80 33.16
C GLU A 392 -4.56 14.30 32.90
N TYR A 393 -3.38 14.76 32.45
CA TYR A 393 -3.16 16.16 32.11
C TYR A 393 -4.10 16.68 31.01
N ALA A 394 -4.31 15.90 29.95
CA ALA A 394 -5.24 16.24 28.87
C ALA A 394 -6.70 16.31 29.34
N TYR A 395 -7.14 15.40 30.21
CA TYR A 395 -8.50 15.40 30.78
C TYR A 395 -8.75 16.53 31.76
N GLN A 396 -7.73 16.94 32.53
CA GLN A 396 -7.80 18.14 33.35
C GLN A 396 -7.97 19.41 32.50
N ARG A 397 -7.16 19.57 31.43
CA ARG A 397 -7.23 20.70 30.51
C ARG A 397 -8.57 20.77 29.77
N THR A 398 -9.11 19.62 29.35
CA THR A 398 -10.42 19.54 28.69
C THR A 398 -11.60 19.63 29.66
N LYS A 399 -11.36 19.61 30.98
CA LYS A 399 -12.37 19.58 32.04
C LYS A 399 -13.33 18.39 31.93
N ASN A 400 -12.85 17.24 31.46
CA ASN A 400 -13.65 16.02 31.32
C ASN A 400 -13.56 15.15 32.59
N PHE A 401 -14.36 15.51 33.60
CA PHE A 401 -14.29 14.90 34.93
C PHE A 401 -14.79 13.45 34.97
N GLU A 402 -15.78 13.08 34.16
CA GLU A 402 -16.29 11.71 34.10
C GLU A 402 -15.20 10.71 33.64
N ARG A 403 -14.48 11.05 32.57
CA ARG A 403 -13.37 10.22 32.07
C ARG A 403 -12.20 10.18 33.03
N LEU A 404 -11.98 11.26 33.78
CA LEU A 404 -10.94 11.34 34.80
C LEU A 404 -11.28 10.45 36.01
N SER A 405 -12.52 10.48 36.50
CA SER A 405 -13.02 9.57 37.54
C SER A 405 -12.89 8.10 37.14
N PHE A 406 -13.23 7.78 35.89
CA PHE A 406 -13.08 6.43 35.36
C PHE A 406 -11.61 6.01 35.22
N LEU A 407 -10.72 6.93 34.81
CA LEU A 407 -9.28 6.68 34.76
C LEU A 407 -8.74 6.35 36.16
N TYR A 408 -9.12 7.11 37.19
CA TYR A 408 -8.69 6.85 38.57
C TYR A 408 -9.24 5.53 39.14
N LEU A 409 -10.46 5.13 38.75
CA LEU A 409 -10.99 3.81 39.11
C LEU A 409 -10.15 2.68 38.49
N ILE A 410 -9.77 2.81 37.21
CA ILE A 410 -8.94 1.81 36.52
C ILE A 410 -7.52 1.76 37.07
N THR A 411 -6.91 2.92 37.33
CA THR A 411 -5.55 2.98 37.89
C THR A 411 -5.49 2.63 39.37
N GLY A 412 -6.64 2.62 40.06
CA GLY A 412 -6.75 2.29 41.47
C GLY A 412 -6.37 3.44 42.41
N ASN A 413 -6.32 4.69 41.92
CA ASN A 413 -5.96 5.84 42.75
C ASN A 413 -7.17 6.38 43.53
N THR A 414 -7.36 5.85 44.75
CA THR A 414 -8.48 6.21 45.63
C THR A 414 -8.37 7.63 46.20
N GLU A 415 -7.16 8.15 46.39
CA GLU A 415 -6.92 9.51 46.89
C GLU A 415 -7.41 10.56 45.91
N LYS A 416 -7.02 10.43 44.62
CA LYS A 416 -7.47 11.33 43.56
C LYS A 416 -8.98 11.21 43.32
N LEU A 417 -9.55 10.01 43.46
CA LEU A 417 -10.99 9.80 43.35
C LEU A 417 -11.79 10.45 44.50
N ASN A 418 -11.23 10.48 45.71
CA ASN A 418 -11.79 11.24 46.83
C ASN A 418 -11.70 12.77 46.61
N LYS A 419 -10.60 13.26 46.03
CA LYS A 419 -10.51 14.67 45.59
C LYS A 419 -11.59 15.00 44.55
N MET A 420 -11.85 14.09 43.60
CA MET A 420 -12.91 14.25 42.59
C MET A 420 -14.33 14.28 43.19
N LEU A 421 -14.58 13.52 44.26
CA LEU A 421 -15.84 13.60 45.02
C LEU A 421 -16.08 15.02 45.56
N LYS A 422 -15.06 15.61 46.20
CA LYS A 422 -15.14 16.99 46.72
C LYS A 422 -15.33 18.02 45.62
N ILE A 423 -14.66 17.85 44.48
CA ILE A 423 -14.82 18.75 43.32
C ILE A 423 -16.25 18.67 42.78
N ALA A 424 -16.85 17.48 42.74
CA ALA A 424 -18.24 17.30 42.32
C ALA A 424 -19.23 17.95 43.30
N GLU A 425 -18.96 17.86 44.60
CA GLU A 425 -19.75 18.53 45.66
C GLU A 425 -19.69 20.07 45.50
N VAL A 426 -18.49 20.65 45.31
CA VAL A 426 -18.33 22.10 45.08
C VAL A 426 -19.01 22.58 43.81
N LYS A 427 -19.07 21.73 42.77
CA LYS A 427 -19.71 22.06 41.48
C LYS A 427 -21.20 21.77 41.44
N ASN A 428 -21.78 21.21 42.51
CA ASN A 428 -23.15 20.71 42.54
C ASN A 428 -23.47 19.68 41.42
N ASP A 429 -22.49 18.87 41.02
CA ASP A 429 -22.70 17.76 40.06
C ASP A 429 -23.17 16.49 40.81
N VAL A 430 -24.48 16.37 40.96
CA VAL A 430 -25.17 15.27 41.67
C VAL A 430 -24.79 13.89 41.09
N MET A 431 -24.65 13.79 39.76
CA MET A 431 -24.36 12.50 39.10
C MET A 431 -22.89 12.13 39.25
N GLY A 432 -21.97 13.10 39.08
CA GLY A 432 -20.55 12.92 39.35
C GLY A 432 -20.28 12.51 40.81
N GLN A 433 -20.96 13.15 41.76
CA GLN A 433 -20.86 12.83 43.19
C GLN A 433 -21.36 11.41 43.48
N PHE A 434 -22.49 11.01 42.90
CA PHE A 434 -23.02 9.66 43.07
C PHE A 434 -22.10 8.58 42.45
N HIS A 435 -21.56 8.81 41.24
CA HIS A 435 -20.63 7.88 40.60
C HIS A 435 -19.32 7.75 41.38
N ASN A 436 -18.74 8.86 41.84
CA ASN A 436 -17.52 8.83 42.64
C ASN A 436 -17.74 8.13 43.99
N ALA A 437 -18.88 8.37 44.65
CA ALA A 437 -19.24 7.68 45.89
C ALA A 437 -19.46 6.18 45.66
N LEU A 438 -20.03 5.78 44.51
CA LEU A 438 -20.15 4.38 44.11
C LEU A 438 -18.78 3.73 43.87
N TYR A 439 -17.85 4.44 43.23
CA TYR A 439 -16.48 3.97 42.98
C TYR A 439 -15.63 3.88 44.25
N LEU A 440 -15.88 4.71 45.27
CA LEU A 440 -15.25 4.58 46.59
C LEU A 440 -15.90 3.51 47.46
N GLY A 441 -17.15 3.13 47.14
CA GLY A 441 -17.97 2.31 48.02
C GLY A 441 -18.52 3.08 49.24
N ASP A 442 -18.55 4.42 49.19
CA ASP A 442 -19.07 5.25 50.27
C ASP A 442 -20.61 5.28 50.22
N VAL A 443 -21.23 4.53 51.12
CA VAL A 443 -22.69 4.41 51.22
C VAL A 443 -23.31 5.64 51.89
N GLN A 444 -22.60 6.32 52.79
CA GLN A 444 -23.15 7.45 53.52
C GLN A 444 -23.36 8.65 52.58
N GLU A 445 -22.35 8.94 51.76
CA GLU A 445 -22.46 9.98 50.74
C GLU A 445 -23.51 9.62 49.67
N ARG A 446 -23.64 8.35 49.28
CA ARG A 446 -24.73 7.93 48.36
C ARG A 446 -26.12 8.20 48.94
N VAL A 447 -26.34 7.94 50.23
CA VAL A 447 -27.62 8.21 50.89
C VAL A 447 -27.88 9.70 51.01
N LYS A 448 -26.85 10.49 51.33
CA LYS A 448 -26.91 11.96 51.38
C LYS A 448 -27.30 12.55 50.01
N VAL A 449 -26.62 12.14 48.93
CA VAL A 449 -26.93 12.57 47.55
C VAL A 449 -28.36 12.21 47.14
N LEU A 450 -28.83 11.01 47.49
CA LEU A 450 -30.20 10.58 47.19
C LEU A 450 -31.26 11.36 47.99
N GLU A 451 -30.93 11.77 49.22
CA GLU A 451 -31.78 12.62 50.05
C GLU A 451 -31.83 14.05 49.51
N ASP A 452 -30.67 14.61 49.13
CA ASP A 452 -30.54 15.95 48.55
C ASP A 452 -31.25 16.04 47.18
N ALA A 453 -31.22 14.96 46.40
CA ALA A 453 -31.97 14.86 45.13
C ALA A 453 -33.49 14.63 45.31
N GLY A 454 -33.99 14.49 46.54
CA GLY A 454 -35.41 14.29 46.84
C GLY A 454 -35.93 12.85 46.66
N HIS A 455 -35.06 11.88 46.35
CA HIS A 455 -35.42 10.46 46.20
C HIS A 455 -35.38 9.72 47.55
N LEU A 456 -36.20 10.20 48.50
CA LEU A 456 -36.27 9.67 49.86
C LEU A 456 -36.58 8.15 49.94
N PRO A 457 -37.46 7.56 49.09
CA PRO A 457 -37.68 6.11 49.11
C PRO A 457 -36.44 5.30 48.73
N LEU A 458 -35.63 5.78 47.78
CA LEU A 458 -34.40 5.11 47.34
C LEU A 458 -33.26 5.28 48.35
N ALA A 459 -33.18 6.45 48.99
CA ALA A 459 -32.29 6.70 50.12
C ALA A 459 -32.61 5.75 51.29
N TYR A 460 -33.90 5.57 51.61
CA TYR A 460 -34.37 4.66 52.66
C TYR A 460 -34.00 3.20 52.36
N ILE A 461 -34.29 2.71 51.14
CA ILE A 461 -33.94 1.34 50.70
C ILE A 461 -32.43 1.13 50.79
N THR A 462 -31.64 2.09 50.33
CA THR A 462 -30.17 2.01 50.34
C THR A 462 -29.66 1.95 51.78
N ALA A 463 -30.17 2.79 52.67
CA ALA A 463 -29.80 2.80 54.08
C ALA A 463 -30.24 1.52 54.83
N SER A 464 -31.43 0.99 54.54
CA SER A 464 -31.96 -0.24 55.17
C SER A 464 -31.21 -1.49 54.73
N VAL A 465 -30.85 -1.57 53.44
CA VAL A 465 -30.10 -2.69 52.87
C VAL A 465 -28.65 -2.72 53.40
N HIS A 466 -28.06 -1.55 53.67
CA HIS A 466 -26.69 -1.43 54.16
C HIS A 466 -26.56 -1.32 55.70
N GLY A 467 -27.66 -1.45 56.46
CA GLY A 467 -27.64 -1.52 57.92
C GLY A 467 -27.43 -0.17 58.64
N LEU A 468 -27.74 0.96 58.01
CA LEU A 468 -27.60 2.31 58.58
C LEU A 468 -28.84 2.70 59.40
N HIS A 469 -29.03 2.08 60.57
CA HIS A 469 -30.23 2.15 61.41
C HIS A 469 -30.64 3.59 61.82
N ASN A 470 -29.66 4.44 62.17
CA ASN A 470 -29.91 5.83 62.56
C ASN A 470 -30.48 6.68 61.41
N ILE A 471 -30.00 6.44 60.18
CA ILE A 471 -30.43 7.19 59.00
C ILE A 471 -31.78 6.65 58.50
N THR A 472 -32.02 5.34 58.61
CA THR A 472 -33.31 4.74 58.25
C THR A 472 -34.45 5.22 59.14
N GLU A 473 -34.24 5.37 60.45
CA GLU A 473 -35.27 5.89 61.36
C GLU A 473 -35.63 7.34 61.03
N ARG A 474 -34.61 8.17 60.73
CA ARG A 474 -34.80 9.54 60.28
C ARG A 474 -35.58 9.60 58.96
N LEU A 475 -35.20 8.80 57.97
CA LEU A 475 -35.86 8.77 56.68
C LEU A 475 -37.28 8.18 56.77
N ALA A 476 -37.52 7.19 57.63
CA ALA A 476 -38.86 6.65 57.90
C ALA A 476 -39.80 7.71 58.49
N SER A 477 -39.29 8.55 59.40
CA SER A 477 -40.08 9.66 59.95
C SER A 477 -40.46 10.71 58.89
N LYS A 478 -39.64 10.88 57.85
CA LYS A 478 -39.91 11.77 56.71
C LYS A 478 -40.85 11.16 55.67
N LEU A 479 -40.84 9.83 55.51
CA LEU A 479 -41.66 9.11 54.52
C LEU A 479 -43.10 8.82 54.99
N GLY A 480 -43.34 8.73 56.30
CA GLY A 480 -44.66 8.41 56.83
C GLY A 480 -45.19 7.06 56.34
N ASP A 481 -46.29 7.08 55.57
CA ASP A 481 -46.99 5.88 55.07
C ASP A 481 -46.42 5.35 53.73
N ASP A 482 -45.52 6.09 53.05
CA ASP A 482 -44.98 5.73 51.72
C ASP A 482 -43.72 4.83 51.79
N ILE A 483 -43.63 3.95 52.79
CA ILE A 483 -42.45 3.10 53.00
C ILE A 483 -42.43 1.94 51.98
N PRO A 484 -41.40 1.85 51.12
CA PRO A 484 -41.32 0.78 50.13
C PRO A 484 -40.98 -0.58 50.77
N SER A 485 -41.69 -1.63 50.36
CA SER A 485 -41.45 -3.01 50.81
C SER A 485 -40.20 -3.61 50.15
N LEU A 486 -39.29 -4.17 50.95
CA LEU A 486 -38.12 -4.90 50.46
C LEU A 486 -38.51 -6.32 49.99
N PRO A 487 -37.95 -6.84 48.88
CA PRO A 487 -38.23 -8.18 48.41
C PRO A 487 -37.70 -9.25 49.38
N GLU A 488 -38.60 -10.08 49.89
CA GLU A 488 -38.28 -11.18 50.81
C GLU A 488 -37.40 -12.26 50.12
N GLY A 489 -36.34 -12.71 50.79
CA GLY A 489 -35.51 -13.85 50.35
C GLY A 489 -34.28 -13.52 49.49
N LYS A 490 -33.98 -12.25 49.20
CA LYS A 490 -32.72 -11.85 48.54
C LYS A 490 -31.67 -11.42 49.55
N VAL A 491 -30.48 -12.04 49.50
CA VAL A 491 -29.33 -11.62 50.31
C VAL A 491 -28.72 -10.36 49.67
N PRO A 492 -28.62 -9.23 50.38
CA PRO A 492 -28.00 -8.03 49.85
C PRO A 492 -26.49 -8.21 49.69
N SER A 493 -25.98 -7.91 48.50
CA SER A 493 -24.53 -7.92 48.20
C SER A 493 -24.01 -6.49 48.11
N LEU A 494 -22.95 -6.18 48.86
CA LEU A 494 -22.24 -4.91 48.77
C LEU A 494 -21.52 -4.82 47.41
N LEU A 495 -21.94 -3.87 46.57
CA LEU A 495 -21.18 -3.46 45.38
C LEU A 495 -20.05 -2.55 45.83
N ILE A 496 -18.93 -3.15 46.24
CA ILE A 496 -17.69 -2.44 46.55
C ILE A 496 -16.66 -2.90 45.52
N PRO A 497 -16.00 -1.97 44.80
CA PRO A 497 -14.89 -2.37 43.94
C PRO A 497 -13.78 -2.97 44.81
N PRO A 498 -13.13 -4.05 44.37
CA PRO A 498 -12.07 -4.68 45.14
C PRO A 498 -10.96 -3.66 45.45
N PRO A 499 -10.40 -3.65 46.67
CA PRO A 499 -9.33 -2.73 47.01
C PRO A 499 -8.14 -2.95 46.05
N PRO A 500 -7.62 -1.88 45.42
CA PRO A 500 -6.54 -2.00 44.46
C PRO A 500 -5.28 -2.51 45.15
N VAL A 501 -4.70 -3.60 44.63
CA VAL A 501 -3.48 -4.21 45.17
C VAL A 501 -2.23 -3.41 44.78
N MET A 502 -2.26 -2.76 43.61
CA MET A 502 -1.23 -1.86 43.11
C MET A 502 -1.88 -0.71 42.34
N CYS A 503 -1.34 0.50 42.46
CA CYS A 503 -1.71 1.61 41.58
C CYS A 503 -0.96 1.45 40.25
N ALA A 504 -1.68 1.45 39.13
CA ALA A 504 -1.08 1.35 37.81
C ALA A 504 -0.50 2.71 37.38
N GLY A 505 0.79 2.74 37.04
CA GLY A 505 1.45 3.89 36.42
C GLY A 505 1.50 3.79 34.90
N ASP A 506 2.32 4.63 34.26
CA ASP A 506 2.56 4.57 32.82
C ASP A 506 3.05 3.19 32.39
N TRP A 507 2.54 2.71 31.25
CA TRP A 507 2.91 1.40 30.75
C TRP A 507 4.38 1.42 30.30
N PRO A 508 5.16 0.38 30.63
CA PRO A 508 6.56 0.32 30.24
C PRO A 508 6.66 0.27 28.72
N LEU A 509 7.15 1.36 28.13
CA LEU A 509 7.47 1.41 26.72
C LEU A 509 8.70 0.54 26.46
N LEU A 510 8.65 -0.28 25.40
CA LEU A 510 9.84 -0.95 24.91
C LEU A 510 10.89 0.12 24.60
N ARG A 511 12.14 -0.07 25.03
CA ARG A 511 13.27 0.74 24.56
C ARG A 511 13.47 0.47 23.07
N VAL A 512 12.71 1.17 22.25
CA VAL A 512 12.94 1.23 20.81
C VAL A 512 14.22 2.04 20.63
N MET A 513 15.16 1.54 19.83
CA MET A 513 16.32 2.33 19.41
C MET A 513 15.79 3.66 18.87
N LYS A 514 16.21 4.78 19.47
CA LYS A 514 15.94 6.13 18.96
C LYS A 514 16.10 6.10 17.43
N GLY A 515 15.10 6.60 16.71
CA GLY A 515 15.12 6.62 15.26
C GLY A 515 16.43 7.25 14.75
N VAL A 516 16.89 6.87 13.55
CA VAL A 516 18.15 7.38 12.96
C VAL A 516 18.21 8.93 12.94
N PHE A 517 17.05 9.58 13.03
CA PHE A 517 16.87 11.04 13.05
C PHE A 517 16.85 11.68 14.44
N ASP A 518 16.67 10.89 15.50
CA ASP A 518 16.42 11.37 16.86
C ASP A 518 17.72 11.59 17.66
N GLY A 519 18.84 10.98 17.23
CA GLY A 519 20.14 11.06 17.92
C GLY A 519 21.13 12.13 17.40
N GLY A 520 20.73 12.98 16.45
CA GLY A 520 21.69 13.76 15.65
C GLY A 520 21.65 15.28 15.75
N ILE A 521 20.72 15.87 16.50
CA ILE A 521 20.51 17.33 16.50
C ILE A 521 20.28 17.87 17.93
N GLU A 522 21.24 17.63 18.81
CA GLU A 522 21.47 18.53 19.95
C GLU A 522 22.71 19.37 19.64
N ILE A 523 22.51 20.58 19.11
CA ILE A 523 23.53 21.62 19.14
C ILE A 523 22.84 22.95 19.47
N GLY A 524 23.23 23.54 20.61
CA GLY A 524 23.48 24.99 20.62
C GLY A 524 22.61 25.87 21.52
N ARG A 525 22.05 25.39 22.62
CA ARG A 525 21.77 26.25 23.79
C ARG A 525 22.30 25.56 25.02
N GLY A 526 23.30 26.17 25.66
CA GLY A 526 23.90 25.66 26.89
C GLY A 526 22.83 25.48 27.95
N ALA A 527 22.53 24.23 28.26
CA ALA A 527 21.90 23.82 29.50
C ALA A 527 22.87 22.82 30.14
N VAL A 528 23.12 23.04 31.41
CA VAL A 528 24.06 22.33 32.27
C VAL A 528 23.75 20.83 32.24
N GLU A 529 24.80 20.01 32.18
CA GLU A 529 24.73 18.58 32.48
C GLU A 529 24.25 18.43 33.93
N GLU A 530 22.96 18.17 34.12
CA GLU A 530 22.47 17.49 35.31
C GLU A 530 22.18 16.04 34.90
N GLU A 531 22.80 15.12 35.62
CA GLU A 531 22.55 13.69 35.54
C GLU A 531 21.04 13.45 35.69
N GLU A 532 20.39 12.94 34.64
CA GLU A 532 19.00 12.46 34.74
C GLU A 532 18.99 11.21 35.65
N GLU A 533 18.89 11.46 36.96
CA GLU A 533 18.25 10.53 37.88
C GLU A 533 16.84 10.21 37.35
N GLU A 534 16.40 8.97 37.55
CA GLU A 534 15.00 8.55 37.40
C GLU A 534 14.11 9.40 38.33
N VAL A 535 13.74 10.61 37.89
CA VAL A 535 12.69 11.38 38.53
C VAL A 535 11.38 10.86 37.96
N GLY A 536 10.72 10.01 38.74
CA GLY A 536 9.28 9.79 38.61
C GLY A 536 8.60 11.14 38.72
N ALA A 537 8.34 11.76 37.57
CA ALA A 537 7.65 13.03 37.48
C ALA A 537 6.18 12.79 37.83
N ASP A 538 5.89 12.98 39.10
CA ASP A 538 4.56 13.23 39.63
C ASP A 538 4.01 14.52 39.02
N TRP A 539 3.31 14.38 37.89
CA TRP A 539 2.54 15.47 37.27
C TRP A 539 1.22 15.76 38.03
N GLY A 540 1.11 15.29 39.29
CA GLY A 540 -0.10 15.27 40.11
C GLY A 540 -0.23 16.34 41.19
N GLU A 541 0.76 17.21 41.39
CA GLU A 541 0.65 18.35 42.31
C GLU A 541 0.12 19.59 41.58
N GLY A 542 -1.19 19.62 41.37
CA GLY A 542 -1.89 20.76 40.77
C GLY A 542 -3.34 20.90 41.27
N LEU A 543 -3.60 20.47 42.50
CA LEU A 543 -4.92 20.56 43.15
C LEU A 543 -4.91 21.42 44.42
N GLU A 544 -3.85 22.19 44.67
CA GLU A 544 -3.76 23.04 45.88
C GLU A 544 -4.29 24.47 45.72
N ASP A 545 -4.56 24.95 44.49
CA ASP A 545 -5.04 26.33 44.27
C ASP A 545 -6.52 26.39 43.84
N VAL A 546 -7.44 25.90 44.68
CA VAL A 546 -8.89 26.14 44.50
C VAL A 546 -9.50 26.93 45.67
N ASP A 547 -8.71 27.37 46.65
CA ASP A 547 -9.23 28.12 47.80
C ASP A 547 -9.31 29.65 47.58
N ASP A 548 -8.83 30.20 46.46
CA ASP A 548 -8.69 31.67 46.30
C ASP A 548 -9.60 32.34 45.24
N ALA A 549 -10.73 31.73 44.87
CA ALA A 549 -11.69 32.37 43.95
C ALA A 549 -13.17 32.13 44.33
N ILE A 550 -13.56 32.46 45.57
CA ILE A 550 -14.98 32.44 45.99
C ILE A 550 -15.57 33.85 46.25
N ASN A 551 -14.82 34.94 46.03
CA ASN A 551 -15.38 36.29 46.12
C ASN A 551 -15.29 37.03 44.79
N GLY A 552 -16.28 36.81 43.94
CA GLY A 552 -16.55 37.61 42.75
C GLY A 552 -18.00 37.43 42.35
N GLU A 553 -18.86 38.31 42.85
CA GLU A 553 -20.25 38.45 42.42
C GLU A 553 -20.31 38.50 40.88
N VAL A 554 -21.00 37.55 40.26
CA VAL A 554 -21.39 37.66 38.85
C VAL A 554 -22.90 37.77 38.83
N ALA A 555 -23.35 39.00 38.59
CA ALA A 555 -24.73 39.36 38.37
C ALA A 555 -25.32 38.59 37.19
N GLU A 556 -26.53 38.06 37.40
CA GLU A 556 -27.45 37.69 36.33
C GLU A 556 -27.79 38.96 35.53
N ASP A 557 -27.60 38.92 34.22
CA ASP A 557 -28.24 39.86 33.30
C ASP A 557 -29.03 39.08 32.25
N TYR A 558 -30.35 39.20 32.36
CA TYR A 558 -31.31 38.80 31.35
C TYR A 558 -31.42 39.96 30.34
N GLY A 559 -30.97 39.73 29.12
CA GLY A 559 -31.13 40.67 28.01
C GLY A 559 -31.65 39.95 26.76
N ASP A 560 -32.96 39.90 26.63
CA ASP A 560 -33.71 39.58 25.41
C ASP A 560 -33.59 40.75 24.42
N GLY A 561 -33.55 40.49 23.10
CA GLY A 561 -33.55 41.58 22.11
C GLY A 561 -32.98 41.30 20.72
N GLU A 562 -33.79 40.61 19.92
CA GLU A 562 -34.11 40.89 18.50
C GLU A 562 -33.15 40.56 17.34
N GLU A 563 -33.80 39.97 16.34
CA GLU A 563 -33.42 39.63 14.99
C GLU A 563 -33.04 40.87 14.16
N ALA A 564 -32.09 40.69 13.25
CA ALA A 564 -32.06 41.40 11.98
C ALA A 564 -31.44 40.50 10.92
N GLU A 565 -32.31 40.01 10.03
CA GLU A 565 -31.97 39.58 8.68
C GLU A 565 -31.29 40.73 7.93
N ASP A 566 -30.20 40.44 7.21
CA ASP A 566 -30.17 40.67 5.76
C ASP A 566 -28.91 40.03 5.13
N ASN A 567 -29.21 39.13 4.20
CA ASN A 567 -28.48 38.65 3.01
C ASN A 567 -27.54 39.71 2.37
N GLU A 568 -26.53 39.43 1.55
CA GLU A 568 -26.14 38.37 0.58
C GLU A 568 -24.67 38.75 0.20
N GLU A 569 -23.75 37.92 -0.30
CA GLU A 569 -23.76 37.34 -1.64
C GLU A 569 -22.45 36.51 -1.85
N ASN A 570 -22.50 35.56 -2.79
CA ASN A 570 -21.47 34.62 -3.29
C ASN A 570 -21.33 33.24 -2.63
N GLY A 571 -22.46 32.53 -2.50
CA GLY A 571 -22.52 31.08 -2.74
C GLY A 571 -22.82 30.82 -4.21
N GLY A 572 -21.92 30.12 -4.91
CA GLY A 572 -22.07 29.77 -6.33
C GLY A 572 -23.22 28.78 -6.56
N TRP A 573 -23.92 28.96 -7.68
CA TRP A 573 -25.03 28.14 -8.12
C TRP A 573 -24.60 26.69 -8.35
N ASP A 574 -24.95 25.80 -7.42
CA ASP A 574 -25.00 24.36 -7.70
C ASP A 574 -26.32 24.11 -8.43
N LEU A 575 -26.22 23.82 -9.73
CA LEU A 575 -27.34 23.49 -10.60
C LEU A 575 -27.95 22.17 -10.11
N GLU A 576 -29.01 22.26 -9.32
CA GLU A 576 -29.95 21.16 -9.13
C GLU A 576 -30.62 20.88 -10.49
N ASP A 577 -30.19 19.80 -11.13
CA ASP A 577 -30.80 19.27 -12.34
C ASP A 577 -32.31 19.08 -12.09
N LEU A 578 -33.11 19.79 -12.87
CA LEU A 578 -34.55 19.57 -12.99
C LEU A 578 -34.77 18.14 -13.49
N ASP A 579 -35.07 17.20 -12.58
CA ASP A 579 -35.61 15.88 -12.90
C ASP A 579 -37.00 16.05 -13.53
N LEU A 580 -37.01 16.27 -14.85
CA LEU A 580 -38.22 16.25 -15.65
C LEU A 580 -38.88 14.87 -15.49
N PRO A 581 -40.20 14.79 -15.21
CA PRO A 581 -40.90 13.52 -15.21
C PRO A 581 -40.71 12.87 -16.59
N PRO A 582 -40.45 11.55 -16.68
CA PRO A 582 -40.18 10.91 -17.95
C PRO A 582 -41.36 11.17 -18.88
N GLU A 583 -41.06 11.82 -20.02
CA GLU A 583 -42.03 12.08 -21.07
C GLU A 583 -42.77 10.78 -21.39
N GLU A 584 -44.10 10.79 -21.28
CA GLU A 584 -44.95 9.72 -21.77
C GLU A 584 -44.70 9.58 -23.28
N GLU A 585 -43.83 8.63 -23.66
CA GLU A 585 -43.80 8.08 -25.00
C GLU A 585 -45.16 7.43 -25.27
N THR A 586 -46.10 8.26 -25.72
CA THR A 586 -47.34 7.82 -26.32
C THR A 586 -47.00 7.10 -27.63
N PRO A 587 -47.27 5.79 -27.77
CA PRO A 587 -47.13 5.16 -29.07
C PRO A 587 -48.27 5.65 -29.95
N LYS A 588 -47.95 6.38 -31.03
CA LYS A 588 -48.90 6.67 -32.11
C LYS A 588 -49.24 5.35 -32.81
N ALA A 589 -50.27 4.66 -32.32
CA ALA A 589 -50.96 3.61 -33.05
C ALA A 589 -52.39 4.07 -33.36
N SER A 590 -52.69 4.14 -34.66
CA SER A 590 -54.00 4.46 -35.23
C SER A 590 -55.07 3.41 -34.88
N VAL A 591 -56.18 3.88 -34.31
CA VAL A 591 -57.59 3.44 -34.43
C VAL A 591 -57.88 1.93 -34.47
N SER A 592 -58.54 1.39 -33.42
CA SER A 592 -59.92 0.85 -33.45
C SER A 592 -60.21 -0.19 -32.34
N ALA A 593 -61.41 -0.05 -31.74
CA ALA A 593 -62.26 -1.07 -31.11
C ALA A 593 -61.72 -1.97 -29.96
N ARG A 594 -62.25 -1.69 -28.75
CA ARG A 594 -62.55 -2.61 -27.65
C ARG A 594 -61.81 -3.96 -27.64
N SER A 595 -60.71 -4.01 -26.92
CA SER A 595 -60.43 -5.12 -26.01
C SER A 595 -59.72 -4.55 -24.79
N SER A 596 -60.23 -4.83 -23.59
CA SER A 596 -59.48 -4.62 -22.35
C SER A 596 -58.35 -5.65 -22.33
N ILE A 597 -57.29 -5.38 -23.09
CA ILE A 597 -56.12 -6.25 -23.16
C ILE A 597 -55.41 -6.10 -21.82
N PHE A 598 -55.66 -7.03 -20.91
CA PHE A 598 -54.85 -7.18 -19.72
C PHE A 598 -53.47 -7.68 -20.16
N VAL A 599 -52.47 -6.82 -20.06
CA VAL A 599 -51.06 -7.20 -20.22
C VAL A 599 -50.56 -7.60 -18.84
N ALA A 600 -50.23 -8.88 -18.66
CA ALA A 600 -49.63 -9.36 -17.42
C ALA A 600 -48.29 -8.62 -17.18
N PRO A 601 -48.00 -8.19 -15.94
CA PRO A 601 -46.74 -7.52 -15.64
C PRO A 601 -45.56 -8.45 -15.92
N SER A 602 -44.49 -7.89 -16.48
CA SER A 602 -43.24 -8.62 -16.67
C SER A 602 -42.60 -8.98 -15.34
N GLN A 603 -42.01 -10.18 -15.25
CA GLN A 603 -41.26 -10.59 -14.07
C GLN A 603 -40.08 -9.64 -13.84
N GLY A 604 -39.97 -9.09 -12.63
CA GLY A 604 -38.81 -8.30 -12.22
C GLY A 604 -37.54 -9.14 -12.09
N MET A 605 -36.38 -8.49 -11.98
CA MET A 605 -35.11 -9.20 -11.80
C MET A 605 -35.10 -10.00 -10.49
N PRO A 606 -34.74 -11.29 -10.50
CA PRO A 606 -34.65 -12.08 -9.29
C PRO A 606 -33.49 -11.60 -8.40
N VAL A 607 -33.67 -11.69 -7.08
CA VAL A 607 -32.69 -11.18 -6.10
C VAL A 607 -31.31 -11.83 -6.26
N SER A 608 -31.25 -13.12 -6.58
CA SER A 608 -30.00 -13.82 -6.89
C SER A 608 -29.22 -13.20 -8.05
N GLN A 609 -29.92 -12.73 -9.09
CA GLN A 609 -29.29 -12.02 -10.21
C GLN A 609 -28.78 -10.64 -9.80
N ILE A 610 -29.54 -9.92 -8.97
CA ILE A 610 -29.13 -8.61 -8.43
C ILE A 610 -27.83 -8.75 -7.61
N TRP A 611 -27.73 -9.76 -6.74
CA TRP A 611 -26.51 -10.04 -5.97
C TRP A 611 -25.30 -10.30 -6.87
N THR A 612 -25.45 -11.11 -7.92
CA THR A 612 -24.35 -11.41 -8.85
C THR A 612 -23.92 -10.21 -9.71
N GLN A 613 -24.79 -9.24 -9.95
CA GLN A 613 -24.45 -8.02 -10.71
C GLN A 613 -23.73 -6.99 -9.84
N LYS A 614 -24.12 -6.86 -8.57
CA LYS A 614 -23.51 -5.90 -7.63
C LYS A 614 -22.19 -6.39 -7.05
N SER A 615 -22.01 -7.71 -6.92
CA SER A 615 -20.86 -8.31 -6.27
C SER A 615 -19.77 -8.78 -7.23
N SER A 616 -18.55 -8.96 -6.71
CA SER A 616 -17.56 -9.85 -7.33
C SER A 616 -16.90 -10.77 -6.30
N LEU A 617 -17.53 -10.95 -5.13
CA LEU A 617 -17.06 -11.81 -4.06
C LEU A 617 -17.60 -13.21 -4.31
N ALA A 618 -16.71 -14.21 -4.34
CA ALA A 618 -17.12 -15.58 -4.69
C ALA A 618 -18.18 -16.15 -3.73
N ALA A 619 -18.11 -15.78 -2.44
CA ALA A 619 -19.08 -16.19 -1.43
C ALA A 619 -20.51 -15.72 -1.75
N GLU A 620 -20.67 -14.49 -2.23
CA GLU A 620 -21.99 -13.91 -2.54
C GLU A 620 -22.57 -14.52 -3.82
N HIS A 621 -21.72 -14.85 -4.81
CA HIS A 621 -22.13 -15.60 -6.00
C HIS A 621 -22.55 -17.04 -5.65
N ALA A 622 -21.88 -17.67 -4.69
CA ALA A 622 -22.27 -18.99 -4.19
C ALA A 622 -23.60 -18.93 -3.41
N ALA A 623 -23.79 -17.93 -2.55
CA ALA A 623 -25.07 -17.69 -1.87
C ALA A 623 -26.22 -17.48 -2.87
N ALA A 624 -25.99 -16.72 -3.95
CA ALA A 624 -26.95 -16.54 -5.04
C ALA A 624 -27.28 -17.81 -5.84
N GLY A 625 -26.59 -18.94 -5.60
CA GLY A 625 -26.78 -20.20 -6.32
C GLY A 625 -26.07 -20.26 -7.68
N ASN A 626 -25.28 -19.23 -8.04
CA ASN A 626 -24.53 -19.20 -9.30
C ASN A 626 -23.10 -19.75 -9.10
N PHE A 627 -23.02 -21.06 -8.85
CA PHE A 627 -21.76 -21.73 -8.53
C PHE A 627 -20.71 -21.65 -9.63
N ASP A 628 -21.09 -21.63 -10.90
CA ASP A 628 -20.14 -21.53 -12.02
C ASP A 628 -19.39 -20.19 -11.97
N THR A 629 -20.09 -19.07 -11.76
CA THR A 629 -19.43 -17.77 -11.62
C THR A 629 -18.55 -17.69 -10.37
N ALA A 630 -19.01 -18.25 -9.25
CA ALA A 630 -18.21 -18.33 -8.02
C ALA A 630 -16.91 -19.14 -8.23
N MET A 631 -16.99 -20.29 -8.91
CA MET A 631 -15.84 -21.12 -9.24
C MET A 631 -14.86 -20.38 -10.15
N ARG A 632 -15.34 -19.70 -11.20
CA ARG A 632 -14.47 -18.90 -12.10
C ARG A 632 -13.77 -17.77 -11.36
N LEU A 633 -14.45 -17.10 -10.43
CA LEU A 633 -13.85 -16.07 -9.58
C LEU A 633 -12.74 -16.66 -8.72
N LEU A 634 -12.98 -17.78 -8.03
CA LEU A 634 -11.99 -18.46 -7.20
C LEU A 634 -10.80 -19.02 -7.99
N SER A 635 -11.04 -19.53 -9.21
CA SER A 635 -9.96 -19.96 -10.10
C SER A 635 -9.07 -18.79 -10.52
N ARG A 636 -9.66 -17.63 -10.86
CA ARG A 636 -8.90 -16.43 -11.25
C ARG A 636 -8.18 -15.76 -10.07
N GLN A 637 -8.81 -15.75 -8.90
CA GLN A 637 -8.31 -15.04 -7.71
C GLN A 637 -7.26 -15.85 -6.95
N LEU A 638 -7.50 -17.16 -6.78
CA LEU A 638 -6.71 -18.01 -5.89
C LEU A 638 -6.08 -19.22 -6.60
N GLY A 639 -6.27 -19.37 -7.92
CA GLY A 639 -5.76 -20.53 -8.66
C GLY A 639 -6.45 -21.86 -8.30
N ILE A 640 -7.65 -21.82 -7.73
CA ILE A 640 -8.40 -23.01 -7.29
C ILE A 640 -8.90 -23.79 -8.50
N LYS A 641 -8.59 -25.08 -8.55
CA LYS A 641 -9.14 -26.03 -9.54
C LYS A 641 -9.83 -27.22 -8.91
N ASN A 642 -9.45 -27.61 -7.69
CA ASN A 642 -10.13 -28.68 -6.97
C ASN A 642 -11.25 -28.11 -6.08
N PHE A 643 -12.49 -28.20 -6.55
CA PHE A 643 -13.67 -27.70 -5.84
C PHE A 643 -14.42 -28.78 -5.05
N VAL A 644 -13.95 -30.04 -5.08
CA VAL A 644 -14.60 -31.15 -4.35
C VAL A 644 -14.73 -30.84 -2.84
N PRO A 645 -13.69 -30.32 -2.14
CA PRO A 645 -13.82 -29.99 -0.72
C PRO A 645 -14.77 -28.82 -0.44
N LEU A 646 -14.98 -27.92 -1.40
CA LEU A 646 -15.82 -26.73 -1.25
C LEU A 646 -17.31 -26.99 -1.51
N LYS A 647 -17.66 -28.13 -2.12
CA LYS A 647 -19.04 -28.50 -2.45
C LYS A 647 -20.02 -28.38 -1.27
N PRO A 648 -19.79 -28.96 -0.08
CA PRO A 648 -20.73 -28.83 1.04
C PRO A 648 -20.91 -27.35 1.44
N MET A 649 -19.82 -26.58 1.43
CA MET A 649 -19.82 -25.17 1.84
C MET A 649 -20.61 -24.29 0.87
N PHE A 650 -20.56 -24.59 -0.43
CA PHE A 650 -21.35 -23.89 -1.45
C PHE A 650 -22.85 -24.14 -1.26
N VAL A 651 -23.21 -25.39 -0.93
CA VAL A 651 -24.61 -25.76 -0.63
C VAL A 651 -25.08 -25.07 0.64
N ASP A 652 -24.26 -25.04 1.70
CA ASP A 652 -24.58 -24.37 2.95
C ASP A 652 -24.78 -22.87 2.77
N LEU A 653 -23.95 -22.21 1.95
CA LEU A 653 -24.12 -20.78 1.63
C LEU A 653 -25.44 -20.50 0.90
N HIS A 654 -25.76 -21.31 -0.11
CA HIS A 654 -27.00 -21.12 -0.84
C HIS A 654 -28.23 -21.36 0.05
N ALA A 655 -28.22 -22.47 0.80
CA ALA A 655 -29.30 -22.81 1.72
C ALA A 655 -29.46 -21.81 2.87
N GLY A 656 -28.36 -21.25 3.40
CA GLY A 656 -28.38 -20.28 4.49
C GLY A 656 -28.82 -18.87 4.08
N SER A 657 -28.69 -18.52 2.80
CA SER A 657 -29.08 -17.20 2.27
C SER A 657 -30.56 -17.09 1.89
N HIS A 658 -31.30 -18.20 1.90
CA HIS A 658 -32.70 -18.27 1.47
C HIS A 658 -33.58 -18.90 2.54
N THR A 659 -34.69 -18.23 2.84
CA THR A 659 -35.77 -18.76 3.67
C THR A 659 -37.00 -19.01 2.82
N TYR A 660 -37.95 -19.79 3.33
CA TYR A 660 -39.11 -20.22 2.57
C TYR A 660 -40.37 -19.92 3.37
N LEU A 661 -41.23 -19.04 2.85
CA LEU A 661 -42.47 -18.61 3.47
C LEU A 661 -43.67 -19.13 2.68
N ARG A 662 -44.62 -19.75 3.38
CA ARG A 662 -45.86 -20.20 2.78
C ARG A 662 -46.94 -19.12 2.95
N ALA A 663 -47.26 -18.41 1.88
CA ALA A 663 -48.30 -17.37 1.92
C ALA A 663 -49.70 -17.96 2.04
N PHE A 664 -50.01 -19.02 1.28
CA PHE A 664 -51.30 -19.72 1.33
C PHE A 664 -51.11 -21.24 1.39
N THR A 665 -52.03 -21.95 2.03
CA THR A 665 -51.97 -23.41 2.20
C THR A 665 -51.96 -24.18 0.87
N SER A 666 -52.68 -23.71 -0.14
CA SER A 666 -52.76 -24.32 -1.48
C SER A 666 -51.77 -23.74 -2.51
N ALA A 667 -50.98 -22.72 -2.14
CA ALA A 667 -50.01 -22.09 -3.03
C ALA A 667 -48.58 -22.65 -2.84
N PRO A 668 -47.72 -22.57 -3.87
CA PRO A 668 -46.31 -22.91 -3.74
C PRO A 668 -45.60 -22.01 -2.72
N VAL A 669 -44.55 -22.54 -2.12
CA VAL A 669 -43.77 -21.82 -1.11
C VAL A 669 -42.94 -20.73 -1.78
N ILE A 670 -42.94 -19.53 -1.19
CA ILE A 670 -42.22 -18.37 -1.69
C ILE A 670 -40.82 -18.37 -1.08
N SER A 671 -39.80 -18.25 -1.92
CA SER A 671 -38.43 -18.05 -1.45
C SER A 671 -38.21 -16.57 -1.08
N VAL A 672 -37.68 -16.33 0.11
CA VAL A 672 -37.36 -15.01 0.66
C VAL A 672 -35.86 -14.96 0.90
N ALA A 673 -35.20 -14.01 0.23
CA ALA A 673 -33.77 -13.78 0.37
C ALA A 673 -33.45 -13.09 1.71
N VAL A 674 -32.46 -13.61 2.42
CA VAL A 674 -31.96 -13.02 3.68
C VAL A 674 -30.75 -12.15 3.35
N GLU A 675 -30.85 -10.86 3.63
CA GLU A 675 -29.84 -9.86 3.30
C GLU A 675 -29.09 -9.40 4.57
N ARG A 676 -27.79 -9.11 4.43
CA ARG A 676 -26.95 -8.54 5.49
C ARG A 676 -27.19 -7.03 5.58
N GLY A 677 -27.30 -6.50 6.80
CA GLY A 677 -27.47 -5.06 7.04
C GLY A 677 -28.89 -4.54 6.80
N TRP A 678 -29.90 -5.42 6.84
CA TRP A 678 -31.30 -5.02 6.72
C TRP A 678 -31.70 -4.07 7.87
N SER A 679 -32.38 -2.98 7.51
CA SER A 679 -33.00 -2.05 8.46
C SER A 679 -34.41 -1.68 8.00
N GLU A 680 -35.31 -1.39 8.93
CA GLU A 680 -36.70 -1.04 8.62
C GLU A 680 -36.82 0.26 7.79
N ALA A 681 -35.82 1.13 7.87
CA ALA A 681 -35.74 2.39 7.10
C ALA A 681 -35.25 2.21 5.64
N SER A 682 -34.78 1.02 5.26
CA SER A 682 -34.25 0.79 3.91
C SER A 682 -35.37 0.64 2.88
N ALA A 683 -35.28 1.38 1.78
CA ALA A 683 -36.29 1.33 0.71
C ALA A 683 -36.37 -0.09 0.12
N PRO A 684 -37.58 -0.67 -0.11
CA PRO A 684 -37.75 -2.05 -0.57
C PRO A 684 -37.15 -2.33 -1.97
N ASN A 685 -36.82 -1.26 -2.71
CA ASN A 685 -36.17 -1.31 -4.03
C ASN A 685 -34.63 -1.37 -3.94
N VAL A 686 -34.03 -1.04 -2.78
CA VAL A 686 -32.59 -1.07 -2.55
C VAL A 686 -32.22 -2.37 -1.83
N ARG A 687 -31.90 -3.39 -2.62
CA ARG A 687 -31.49 -4.71 -2.12
C ARG A 687 -30.04 -4.71 -1.65
N GLY A 688 -29.81 -5.23 -0.43
CA GLY A 688 -28.52 -5.44 0.19
C GLY A 688 -27.83 -6.76 -0.22
N PRO A 689 -26.58 -6.98 0.21
CA PRO A 689 -25.84 -8.23 -0.07
C PRO A 689 -26.42 -9.42 0.71
N PRO A 690 -26.18 -10.67 0.27
CA PRO A 690 -26.69 -11.85 0.97
C PRO A 690 -26.11 -12.00 2.38
N ALA A 691 -26.91 -12.52 3.30
CA ALA A 691 -26.43 -13.00 4.59
C ALA A 691 -25.59 -14.28 4.38
N LEU A 692 -24.42 -14.34 5.01
CA LEU A 692 -23.47 -15.45 4.86
C LEU A 692 -23.37 -16.25 6.15
N VAL A 693 -23.24 -17.57 6.01
CA VAL A 693 -23.17 -18.53 7.12
C VAL A 693 -21.80 -18.47 7.83
N PHE A 694 -20.75 -18.18 7.06
CA PHE A 694 -19.38 -18.17 7.55
C PHE A 694 -18.94 -16.77 7.98
N SER A 695 -18.43 -16.67 9.20
CA SER A 695 -17.89 -15.43 9.77
C SER A 695 -16.45 -15.62 10.23
N PHE A 696 -15.71 -14.51 10.33
CA PHE A 696 -14.32 -14.53 10.78
C PHE A 696 -14.17 -15.00 12.23
N SER A 697 -15.08 -14.60 13.12
CA SER A 697 -15.09 -15.02 14.53
C SER A 697 -15.19 -16.54 14.71
N GLN A 698 -16.01 -17.22 13.88
CA GLN A 698 -16.09 -18.69 13.88
C GLN A 698 -14.75 -19.35 13.50
N LEU A 699 -13.93 -18.71 12.65
CA LEU A 699 -12.61 -19.24 12.32
C LEU A 699 -11.64 -19.12 13.49
N GLU A 700 -11.69 -18.06 14.26
CA GLU A 700 -10.85 -17.91 15.47
C GLU A 700 -11.19 -18.98 16.52
N GLU A 701 -12.47 -19.31 16.68
CA GLU A 701 -12.91 -20.40 17.56
C GLU A 701 -12.40 -21.76 17.06
N LYS A 702 -12.50 -22.01 15.74
CA LYS A 702 -11.92 -23.21 15.11
C LYS A 702 -10.40 -23.25 15.25
N LEU A 703 -9.72 -22.11 15.22
CA LEU A 703 -8.28 -22.03 15.41
C LEU A 703 -7.91 -22.45 16.84
N LYS A 704 -8.63 -21.92 17.85
CA LYS A 704 -8.47 -22.30 19.26
C LYS A 704 -8.76 -23.79 19.48
N SER A 705 -9.77 -24.36 18.83
CA SER A 705 -10.04 -25.81 18.92
C SER A 705 -8.95 -26.65 18.25
N GLY A 706 -8.43 -26.21 17.11
CA GLY A 706 -7.26 -26.80 16.45
C GLY A 706 -6.03 -26.84 17.34
N TYR A 707 -5.74 -25.75 18.08
CA TYR A 707 -4.66 -25.70 19.07
C TYR A 707 -4.86 -26.69 20.21
N LYS A 708 -6.09 -26.79 20.76
CA LYS A 708 -6.41 -27.78 21.80
C LYS A 708 -6.17 -29.21 21.31
N SER A 709 -6.63 -29.55 20.10
CA SER A 709 -6.43 -30.88 19.50
C SER A 709 -4.96 -31.19 19.21
N THR A 710 -4.18 -30.17 18.81
CA THR A 710 -2.73 -30.29 18.60
C THR A 710 -2.00 -30.57 19.91
N THR A 711 -2.34 -29.84 20.98
CA THR A 711 -1.78 -30.08 22.33
C THR A 711 -2.17 -31.46 22.86
N ALA A 712 -3.39 -31.93 22.58
CA ALA A 712 -3.85 -33.26 22.96
C ALA A 712 -3.24 -34.42 22.13
N GLY A 713 -2.42 -34.12 21.11
CA GLY A 713 -1.76 -35.12 20.27
C GLY A 713 -2.68 -35.80 19.25
N LYS A 714 -3.91 -35.31 19.05
CA LYS A 714 -4.87 -35.82 18.06
C LYS A 714 -4.62 -35.20 16.69
N LEU A 715 -3.55 -35.65 16.04
CA LEU A 715 -3.02 -35.00 14.83
C LEU A 715 -4.00 -35.00 13.63
N SER A 716 -4.72 -36.11 13.40
CA SER A 716 -5.67 -36.21 12.29
C SER A 716 -6.90 -35.31 12.47
N GLU A 717 -7.38 -35.16 13.71
CA GLU A 717 -8.49 -34.27 14.07
C GLU A 717 -8.05 -32.80 14.00
N ALA A 718 -6.85 -32.47 14.49
CA ALA A 718 -6.28 -31.14 14.35
C ALA A 718 -6.11 -30.76 12.86
N LEU A 719 -5.61 -31.69 12.05
CA LEU A 719 -5.40 -31.49 10.62
C LEU A 719 -6.72 -31.22 9.88
N SER A 720 -7.78 -31.97 10.16
CA SER A 720 -9.09 -31.73 9.52
C SER A 720 -9.68 -30.37 9.92
N ILE A 721 -9.49 -29.93 11.17
CA ILE A 721 -9.92 -28.61 11.62
C ILE A 721 -9.16 -27.50 10.88
N PHE A 722 -7.82 -27.57 10.83
CA PHE A 722 -7.00 -26.57 10.14
C PHE A 722 -7.24 -26.55 8.63
N LEU A 723 -7.40 -27.71 7.99
CA LEU A 723 -7.81 -27.78 6.58
C LEU A 723 -9.21 -27.16 6.38
N GLY A 724 -10.14 -27.44 7.28
CA GLY A 724 -11.48 -26.83 7.25
C GLY A 724 -11.42 -25.30 7.33
N ILE A 725 -10.51 -24.73 8.12
CA ILE A 725 -10.28 -23.28 8.15
C ILE A 725 -9.78 -22.79 6.77
N LEU A 726 -8.76 -23.44 6.19
CA LEU A 726 -8.27 -23.10 4.84
C LEU A 726 -9.35 -23.28 3.75
N HIS A 727 -10.31 -24.18 3.93
CA HIS A 727 -11.41 -24.34 2.97
C HIS A 727 -12.51 -23.31 3.16
N THR A 728 -12.68 -22.78 4.37
CA THR A 728 -13.69 -21.75 4.68
C THR A 728 -13.25 -20.35 4.22
N ILE A 729 -11.97 -20.00 4.36
CA ILE A 729 -11.45 -18.64 4.11
C ILE A 729 -11.84 -18.05 2.73
N PRO A 730 -11.80 -18.79 1.59
CA PRO A 730 -12.19 -18.25 0.28
C PRO A 730 -13.67 -17.81 0.20
N LEU A 731 -14.48 -18.20 1.18
CA LEU A 731 -15.92 -18.01 1.24
C LEU A 731 -16.37 -17.04 2.34
N ILE A 732 -15.44 -16.33 2.97
CA ILE A 732 -15.75 -15.33 4.01
C ILE A 732 -15.78 -13.94 3.40
N VAL A 733 -16.67 -13.10 3.92
CA VAL A 733 -16.73 -11.67 3.59
C VAL A 733 -16.54 -10.81 4.83
N VAL A 734 -15.48 -10.01 4.81
CA VAL A 734 -15.07 -9.08 5.89
C VAL A 734 -15.31 -7.63 5.46
N GLU A 735 -15.56 -6.74 6.43
CA GLU A 735 -15.97 -5.36 6.12
C GLU A 735 -14.78 -4.43 5.98
N SER A 736 -13.76 -4.60 6.81
CA SER A 736 -12.61 -3.69 6.87
C SER A 736 -11.37 -4.26 6.20
N ARG A 737 -10.48 -3.36 5.74
CA ARG A 737 -9.16 -3.75 5.21
C ARG A 737 -8.24 -4.36 6.28
N ARG A 738 -8.44 -4.00 7.55
CA ARG A 738 -7.71 -4.59 8.69
C ARG A 738 -8.03 -6.07 8.84
N GLU A 739 -9.32 -6.42 8.84
CA GLU A 739 -9.77 -7.82 8.85
C GLU A 739 -9.23 -8.62 7.64
N VAL A 740 -9.08 -8.00 6.47
CA VAL A 740 -8.45 -8.66 5.31
C VAL A 740 -7.01 -9.08 5.61
N ASP A 741 -6.25 -8.23 6.30
CA ASP A 741 -4.85 -8.53 6.64
C ASP A 741 -4.78 -9.60 7.75
N GLU A 742 -5.68 -9.57 8.73
CA GLU A 742 -5.84 -10.63 9.74
C GLU A 742 -6.20 -11.99 9.10
N VAL A 743 -7.07 -12.01 8.08
CA VAL A 743 -7.39 -13.22 7.32
C VAL A 743 -6.15 -13.76 6.58
N LYS A 744 -5.30 -12.90 6.02
CA LYS A 744 -4.04 -13.35 5.38
C LYS A 744 -3.06 -13.91 6.41
N GLU A 745 -2.94 -13.29 7.58
CA GLU A 745 -2.14 -13.82 8.67
C GLU A 745 -2.66 -15.18 9.13
N LEU A 746 -3.99 -15.35 9.21
CA LEU A 746 -4.62 -16.63 9.52
C LEU A 746 -4.25 -17.71 8.49
N ILE A 747 -4.23 -17.41 7.18
CA ILE A 747 -3.74 -18.35 6.16
C ILE A 747 -2.30 -18.78 6.45
N ILE A 748 -1.42 -17.83 6.82
CA ILE A 748 -0.01 -18.09 7.11
C ILE A 748 0.13 -18.94 8.38
N ILE A 749 -0.65 -18.70 9.42
CA ILE A 749 -0.62 -19.53 10.63
C ILE A 749 -1.09 -20.94 10.28
N VAL A 750 -2.27 -21.06 9.67
CA VAL A 750 -2.91 -22.35 9.44
C VAL A 750 -2.12 -23.22 8.45
N LYS A 751 -1.49 -22.64 7.41
CA LYS A 751 -0.66 -23.42 6.47
C LYS A 751 0.53 -24.07 7.18
N GLU A 752 1.13 -23.41 8.16
CA GLU A 752 2.31 -23.92 8.90
C GLU A 752 1.90 -25.10 9.78
N TYR A 753 0.73 -25.01 10.41
CA TYR A 753 0.14 -26.12 11.14
C TYR A 753 -0.22 -27.30 10.23
N VAL A 754 -0.86 -27.08 9.09
CA VAL A 754 -1.20 -28.16 8.15
C VAL A 754 0.06 -28.83 7.62
N LEU A 755 1.06 -28.05 7.19
CA LEU A 755 2.34 -28.57 6.71
C LEU A 755 3.04 -29.40 7.79
N GLY A 756 3.15 -28.85 9.00
CA GLY A 756 3.76 -29.52 10.15
C GLY A 756 3.07 -30.82 10.53
N LEU A 757 1.74 -30.81 10.62
CA LEU A 757 0.95 -32.00 10.96
C LEU A 757 1.03 -33.09 9.87
N LYS A 758 0.98 -32.72 8.57
CA LYS A 758 1.16 -33.67 7.47
C LYS A 758 2.54 -34.32 7.49
N MET A 759 3.58 -33.54 7.77
CA MET A 759 4.94 -34.06 7.95
C MET A 759 5.02 -35.05 9.10
N GLU A 760 4.45 -34.69 10.26
CA GLU A 760 4.48 -35.54 11.45
C GLU A 760 3.69 -36.85 11.24
N ILE A 761 2.55 -36.81 10.55
CA ILE A 761 1.80 -38.02 10.17
C ILE A 761 2.65 -38.90 9.25
N LYS A 762 3.24 -38.34 8.19
CA LYS A 762 4.10 -39.09 7.25
C LYS A 762 5.34 -39.66 7.92
N ARG A 763 5.90 -38.96 8.90
CA ARG A 763 7.01 -39.47 9.73
C ARG A 763 6.59 -40.70 10.52
N ARG A 764 5.37 -40.73 11.08
CA ARG A 764 4.85 -41.89 11.81
C ARG A 764 4.59 -43.10 10.91
N GLU A 765 4.33 -42.88 9.62
CA GLU A 765 4.20 -43.93 8.60
C GLU A 765 5.57 -44.49 8.18
N LEU A 766 6.59 -43.63 8.04
CA LEU A 766 7.93 -43.99 7.55
C LEU A 766 8.91 -44.44 8.66
N LYS A 767 8.53 -45.44 9.46
CA LYS A 767 9.40 -45.94 10.55
C LYS A 767 10.61 -46.76 10.07
N ASP A 768 10.58 -47.24 8.83
CA ASP A 768 11.58 -48.17 8.28
C ASP A 768 12.85 -47.47 7.76
N ASP A 769 12.80 -46.16 7.48
CA ASP A 769 13.97 -45.36 7.06
C ASP A 769 14.42 -44.42 8.20
N PRO A 770 15.47 -44.80 8.97
CA PRO A 770 15.91 -44.03 10.13
C PRO A 770 16.52 -42.68 9.75
N LYS A 771 17.03 -42.50 8.53
CA LYS A 771 17.57 -41.21 8.07
C LYS A 771 16.42 -40.26 7.76
N ARG A 772 15.46 -40.69 6.95
CA ARG A 772 14.31 -39.87 6.58
C ARG A 772 13.41 -39.53 7.77
N TYR A 773 13.27 -40.48 8.71
CA TYR A 773 12.53 -40.28 9.95
C TYR A 773 13.11 -39.15 10.83
N GLN A 774 14.45 -39.03 10.88
CA GLN A 774 15.14 -37.95 11.59
C GLN A 774 15.03 -36.61 10.85
N GLU A 775 15.20 -36.62 9.52
CA GLU A 775 15.07 -35.41 8.69
C GLU A 775 13.69 -34.75 8.84
N LEU A 776 12.61 -35.54 8.76
CA LEU A 776 11.25 -35.02 8.93
C LEU A 776 11.02 -34.42 10.32
N ALA A 777 11.58 -35.03 11.37
CA ALA A 777 11.51 -34.47 12.72
C ALA A 777 12.27 -33.14 12.81
N ALA A 778 13.45 -33.05 12.18
CA ALA A 778 14.25 -31.83 12.13
C ALA A 778 13.54 -30.70 11.38
N TYR A 779 12.94 -30.98 10.22
CA TYR A 779 12.20 -29.99 9.43
C TYR A 779 10.97 -29.45 10.15
N PHE A 780 10.27 -30.30 10.92
CA PHE A 780 9.12 -29.88 11.70
C PHE A 780 9.46 -28.81 12.75
N THR A 781 10.73 -28.74 13.21
CA THR A 781 11.20 -27.69 14.15
C THR A 781 11.34 -26.29 13.53
N HIS A 782 11.21 -26.18 12.20
CA HIS A 782 11.28 -24.92 11.45
C HIS A 782 9.91 -24.46 10.93
N CYS A 783 8.83 -25.18 11.26
CA CYS A 783 7.48 -24.67 11.06
C CYS A 783 7.19 -23.56 12.08
N ASN A 784 6.58 -22.47 11.63
CA ASN A 784 6.24 -21.33 12.49
C ASN A 784 4.97 -21.64 13.31
N LEU A 785 5.15 -22.37 14.42
CA LEU A 785 4.09 -22.76 15.34
C LEU A 785 4.09 -21.88 16.59
N GLN A 786 2.97 -21.83 17.32
CA GLN A 786 2.95 -21.25 18.66
C GLN A 786 3.97 -21.94 19.58
N THR A 787 4.58 -21.17 20.47
CA THR A 787 5.66 -21.61 21.37
C THR A 787 5.39 -22.94 22.09
N PRO A 788 4.18 -23.23 22.64
CA PRO A 788 3.89 -24.52 23.26
C PRO A 788 4.03 -25.71 22.30
N HIS A 789 3.57 -25.56 21.06
CA HIS A 789 3.65 -26.59 20.03
C HIS A 789 5.06 -26.73 19.45
N LEU A 790 5.78 -25.61 19.29
CA LEU A 790 7.18 -25.62 18.88
C LEU A 790 8.06 -26.36 19.89
N ARG A 791 7.82 -26.17 21.20
CA ARG A 791 8.50 -26.92 22.26
C ARG A 791 8.28 -28.43 22.13
N LEU A 792 7.06 -28.87 21.81
CA LEU A 792 6.77 -30.29 21.56
C LEU A 792 7.53 -30.83 20.33
N ALA A 793 7.59 -30.07 19.24
CA ALA A 793 8.35 -30.44 18.04
C ALA A 793 9.85 -30.53 18.31
N LEU A 794 10.43 -29.55 19.01
CA LEU A 794 11.84 -29.54 19.41
C LEU A 794 12.19 -30.70 20.35
N HIS A 795 11.33 -30.99 21.32
CA HIS A 795 11.50 -32.10 22.24
C HIS A 795 11.48 -33.46 21.52
N LEU A 796 10.55 -33.62 20.57
CA LEU A 796 10.46 -34.80 19.71
C LEU A 796 11.72 -34.97 18.84
N ALA A 797 12.14 -33.91 18.14
CA ALA A 797 13.34 -33.94 17.29
C ALA A 797 14.61 -34.28 18.09
N MET A 798 14.77 -33.66 19.27
CA MET A 798 15.87 -33.96 20.19
C MET A 798 15.89 -35.45 20.57
N THR A 799 14.75 -36.02 20.96
CA THR A 799 14.67 -37.42 21.39
C THR A 799 14.93 -38.40 20.24
N VAL A 800 14.40 -38.10 19.05
CA VAL A 800 14.59 -38.93 17.86
C VAL A 800 16.07 -38.93 17.42
N CYS A 801 16.70 -37.76 17.31
CA CYS A 801 18.12 -37.66 16.93
C CYS A 801 19.05 -38.25 18.01
N PHE A 802 18.75 -38.07 19.29
CA PHE A 802 19.56 -38.63 20.38
C PHE A 802 19.52 -40.17 20.40
N LYS A 803 18.34 -40.77 20.20
CA LYS A 803 18.19 -42.24 20.08
C LYS A 803 18.95 -42.81 18.88
N ALA A 804 19.04 -42.04 17.79
CA ALA A 804 19.78 -42.41 16.59
C ALA A 804 21.29 -42.14 16.67
N LYS A 805 21.81 -41.71 17.82
CA LYS A 805 23.22 -41.35 18.06
C LYS A 805 23.71 -40.13 17.24
N ASN A 806 22.80 -39.26 16.80
CA ASN A 806 23.13 -37.95 16.21
C ASN A 806 23.16 -36.88 17.31
N VAL A 807 24.24 -36.89 18.09
CA VAL A 807 24.35 -36.14 19.35
C VAL A 807 24.59 -34.64 19.12
N SER A 808 25.34 -34.27 18.08
CA SER A 808 25.59 -32.85 17.74
C SER A 808 24.31 -32.17 17.26
N THR A 809 23.58 -32.82 16.36
CA THR A 809 22.29 -32.31 15.88
C THR A 809 21.25 -32.27 17.01
N ALA A 810 21.17 -33.30 17.86
CA ALA A 810 20.28 -33.31 19.02
C ALA A 810 20.58 -32.19 20.03
N ALA A 811 21.86 -31.86 20.25
CA ALA A 811 22.27 -30.76 21.13
C ALA A 811 21.81 -29.40 20.60
N SER A 812 21.78 -29.21 19.27
CA SER A 812 21.24 -27.97 18.67
C SER A 812 19.75 -27.77 18.99
N PHE A 813 18.95 -28.84 18.93
CA PHE A 813 17.54 -28.79 19.32
C PHE A 813 17.35 -28.61 20.82
N ALA A 814 18.19 -29.24 21.64
CA ALA A 814 18.17 -29.08 23.09
C ALA A 814 18.45 -27.62 23.53
N ARG A 815 19.42 -26.96 22.89
CA ARG A 815 19.70 -25.52 23.12
C ARG A 815 18.51 -24.64 22.74
N ARG A 816 17.97 -24.80 21.52
CA ARG A 816 16.76 -24.08 21.07
C ARG A 816 15.57 -24.34 21.99
N LEU A 817 15.40 -25.56 22.51
CA LEU A 817 14.34 -25.88 23.45
C LEU A 817 14.51 -25.11 24.77
N LEU A 818 15.73 -25.02 25.31
CA LEU A 818 16.00 -24.28 26.54
C LEU A 818 15.83 -22.77 26.38
N GLU A 819 16.22 -22.19 25.24
CA GLU A 819 16.01 -20.77 24.90
C GLU A 819 14.52 -20.38 24.94
N THR A 820 13.63 -21.33 24.61
CA THR A 820 12.18 -21.08 24.66
C THR A 820 11.59 -21.09 26.08
N ASN A 821 12.38 -21.32 27.15
CA ASN A 821 11.93 -21.42 28.55
C ASN A 821 10.78 -22.43 28.76
N PRO A 822 11.04 -23.75 28.65
CA PRO A 822 9.99 -24.78 28.74
C PRO A 822 9.38 -24.85 30.15
N SER A 823 8.05 -24.81 30.23
CA SER A 823 7.30 -24.89 31.50
C SER A 823 7.40 -26.26 32.20
N SER A 824 7.78 -27.32 31.48
CA SER A 824 7.99 -28.66 32.04
C SER A 824 9.43 -28.83 32.50
N GLU A 825 9.64 -28.95 33.82
CA GLU A 825 10.97 -29.16 34.41
C GLU A 825 11.61 -30.47 33.94
N GLN A 826 10.81 -31.50 33.64
CA GLN A 826 11.29 -32.78 33.10
C GLN A 826 11.92 -32.62 31.72
N GLN A 827 11.26 -31.88 30.81
CA GLN A 827 11.80 -31.61 29.47
C GLN A 827 13.08 -30.79 29.53
N ALA A 828 13.13 -29.79 30.42
CA ALA A 828 14.32 -28.97 30.66
C ALA A 828 15.50 -29.81 31.18
N ARG A 829 15.25 -30.71 32.13
CA ARG A 829 16.27 -31.61 32.69
C ARG A 829 16.82 -32.58 31.63
N GLN A 830 15.94 -33.16 30.81
CA GLN A 830 16.36 -34.03 29.70
C GLN A 830 17.17 -33.28 28.64
N ALA A 831 16.79 -32.05 28.29
CA ALA A 831 17.57 -31.21 27.36
C ALA A 831 18.97 -30.90 27.88
N ARG A 832 19.10 -30.55 29.17
CA ARG A 832 20.42 -30.35 29.82
C ARG A 832 21.27 -31.62 29.81
N GLN A 833 20.67 -32.79 30.03
CA GLN A 833 21.38 -34.07 29.95
C GLN A 833 21.88 -34.38 28.54
N VAL A 834 21.09 -34.07 27.50
CA VAL A 834 21.51 -34.23 26.10
C VAL A 834 22.68 -33.31 25.76
N ILE A 835 22.67 -32.06 26.24
CA ILE A 835 23.78 -31.11 26.06
C ILE A 835 25.05 -31.61 26.78
N GLN A 836 24.94 -32.07 28.03
CA GLN A 836 26.07 -32.65 28.76
C GLN A 836 26.63 -33.92 28.09
N ALA A 837 25.78 -34.74 27.47
CA ALA A 837 26.21 -35.90 26.69
C ALA A 837 26.94 -35.48 25.40
N ALA A 838 26.49 -34.39 24.77
CA ALA A 838 27.13 -33.83 23.58
C ALA A 838 28.49 -33.18 23.86
N GLU A 839 28.65 -32.54 25.02
CA GLU A 839 29.94 -32.01 25.48
C GLU A 839 31.00 -33.10 25.69
N ARG A 840 30.57 -34.34 25.99
CA ARG A 840 31.46 -35.50 26.12
C ARG A 840 31.83 -36.14 24.79
N ASN A 841 30.90 -36.21 23.83
CA ASN A 841 31.09 -36.78 22.50
C ASN A 841 30.23 -36.05 21.46
N MET A 842 30.83 -35.14 20.70
CA MET A 842 30.15 -34.30 19.71
C MET A 842 30.22 -34.90 18.29
N THR A 843 29.78 -36.14 18.13
CA THR A 843 29.76 -36.82 16.83
C THR A 843 28.33 -37.19 16.41
N ASP A 844 28.05 -37.02 15.12
CA ASP A 844 26.82 -37.50 14.49
C ASP A 844 27.13 -38.80 13.73
N ALA A 845 26.30 -39.83 13.94
CA ALA A 845 26.46 -41.14 13.32
C ALA A 845 25.96 -41.18 11.86
N ILE A 846 24.96 -40.36 11.52
CA ILE A 846 24.32 -40.30 10.20
C ILE A 846 24.28 -38.86 9.72
N GLU A 847 24.79 -38.61 8.52
CA GLU A 847 24.68 -37.31 7.84
C GLU A 847 23.26 -37.10 7.32
N LEU A 848 22.57 -36.09 7.86
CA LEU A 848 21.20 -35.70 7.52
C LEU A 848 21.22 -34.59 6.46
N ASN A 849 20.22 -34.56 5.57
CA ASN A 849 20.01 -33.40 4.69
C ASN A 849 19.35 -32.24 5.46
N TYR A 850 20.04 -31.72 6.48
CA TYR A 850 19.52 -30.68 7.37
C TYR A 850 20.67 -29.78 7.83
N ASP A 851 20.61 -28.52 7.42
CA ASP A 851 21.49 -27.47 7.91
C ASP A 851 20.68 -26.44 8.71
N PHE A 852 20.94 -26.35 10.01
CA PHE A 852 20.25 -25.42 10.89
C PHE A 852 20.75 -23.97 10.75
N ARG A 853 21.93 -23.75 10.15
CA ARG A 853 22.54 -22.42 9.98
C ARG A 853 22.04 -21.71 8.72
N ASN A 854 21.59 -22.48 7.73
CA ASN A 854 21.08 -21.96 6.47
C ASN A 854 19.55 -21.93 6.48
N PRO A 855 18.90 -20.75 6.45
CA PRO A 855 17.44 -20.66 6.40
C PRO A 855 16.85 -21.41 5.19
N PHE A 856 15.84 -22.23 5.44
CA PHE A 856 15.12 -22.99 4.42
C PHE A 856 13.62 -22.99 4.66
N VAL A 857 12.86 -23.29 3.61
CA VAL A 857 11.42 -23.58 3.69
C VAL A 857 11.20 -25.03 3.28
N VAL A 858 10.26 -25.72 3.90
CA VAL A 858 10.00 -27.12 3.58
C VAL A 858 9.02 -27.23 2.40
N CYS A 859 9.36 -28.05 1.41
CA CYS A 859 8.48 -28.35 0.29
C CYS A 859 7.18 -29.01 0.77
N GLY A 860 6.02 -28.45 0.42
CA GLY A 860 4.72 -28.92 0.90
C GLY A 860 4.29 -30.33 0.47
N ALA A 861 4.96 -30.94 -0.51
CA ALA A 861 4.62 -32.27 -1.04
C ALA A 861 5.71 -33.32 -0.74
N THR A 862 6.96 -33.00 -1.09
CA THR A 862 8.09 -33.93 -0.93
C THR A 862 8.70 -33.87 0.46
N TYR A 863 8.46 -32.80 1.22
CA TYR A 863 9.05 -32.51 2.53
C TYR A 863 10.58 -32.45 2.50
N VAL A 864 11.15 -31.94 1.41
CA VAL A 864 12.58 -31.67 1.25
C VAL A 864 12.81 -30.18 1.55
N PRO A 865 13.93 -29.80 2.21
CA PRO A 865 14.25 -28.42 2.49
C PRO A 865 14.63 -27.71 1.20
N ILE A 866 14.08 -26.51 1.01
CA ILE A 866 14.38 -25.58 -0.07
C ILE A 866 15.17 -24.44 0.56
N TYR A 867 16.49 -24.45 0.37
CA TYR A 867 17.38 -23.47 0.97
C TYR A 867 17.29 -22.12 0.25
N ARG A 868 17.56 -21.03 0.98
CA ARG A 868 17.53 -19.68 0.43
C ARG A 868 18.45 -19.56 -0.81
N GLY A 869 17.88 -19.13 -1.93
CA GLY A 869 18.57 -19.03 -3.23
C GLY A 869 18.31 -20.19 -4.20
N GLN A 870 17.69 -21.28 -3.75
CA GLN A 870 17.18 -22.33 -4.64
C GLN A 870 15.87 -21.89 -5.31
N LYS A 871 15.63 -22.38 -6.52
CA LYS A 871 14.38 -22.12 -7.25
C LYS A 871 13.22 -22.83 -6.55
N ASP A 872 12.13 -22.11 -6.35
CA ASP A 872 10.92 -22.63 -5.74
C ASP A 872 9.68 -22.08 -6.43
N VAL A 873 8.57 -22.82 -6.30
CA VAL A 873 7.27 -22.43 -6.82
C VAL A 873 6.29 -22.35 -5.66
N SER A 874 5.47 -21.30 -5.62
CA SER A 874 4.53 -21.08 -4.52
C SER A 874 3.09 -21.40 -4.93
N CYS A 875 2.29 -21.86 -3.97
CA CYS A 875 0.84 -21.92 -4.14
C CYS A 875 0.25 -20.51 -4.08
N PRO A 876 -0.52 -20.05 -5.07
CA PRO A 876 -1.10 -18.70 -5.09
C PRO A 876 -2.12 -18.45 -3.97
N TYR A 877 -2.72 -19.52 -3.42
CA TYR A 877 -3.67 -19.41 -2.32
C TYR A 877 -2.98 -19.43 -0.95
N CYS A 878 -2.44 -20.57 -0.54
CA CYS A 878 -1.90 -20.74 0.81
C CYS A 878 -0.44 -20.29 0.94
N THR A 879 0.24 -19.87 -0.15
CA THR A 879 1.63 -19.40 -0.16
C THR A 879 2.69 -20.43 0.30
N SER A 880 2.32 -21.71 0.40
CA SER A 880 3.28 -22.80 0.65
C SER A 880 4.26 -22.94 -0.51
N ARG A 881 5.52 -23.25 -0.22
CA ARG A 881 6.58 -23.41 -1.22
C ARG A 881 6.75 -24.86 -1.63
N PHE A 882 7.11 -25.06 -2.89
CA PHE A 882 7.28 -26.36 -3.52
C PHE A 882 8.54 -26.36 -4.40
N VAL A 883 9.12 -27.54 -4.57
CA VAL A 883 10.18 -27.73 -5.57
C VAL A 883 9.59 -27.59 -6.99
N PRO A 884 10.34 -27.10 -7.98
CA PRO A 884 9.83 -26.86 -9.33
C PRO A 884 9.23 -28.09 -10.04
N SER A 885 9.60 -29.31 -9.63
CA SER A 885 9.02 -30.54 -10.18
C SER A 885 7.55 -30.77 -9.81
N GLN A 886 7.01 -30.00 -8.85
CA GLN A 886 5.61 -30.05 -8.43
C GLN A 886 4.76 -28.94 -9.06
N ASP A 887 5.34 -28.13 -9.94
CA ASP A 887 4.62 -27.07 -10.65
C ASP A 887 3.45 -27.65 -11.47
N GLY A 888 2.31 -26.96 -11.46
CA GLY A 888 1.08 -27.40 -12.13
C GLY A 888 0.29 -28.51 -11.42
N GLN A 889 0.78 -29.08 -10.30
CA GLN A 889 0.02 -30.05 -9.49
C GLN A 889 -0.91 -29.37 -8.48
N ILE A 890 -1.90 -30.11 -7.97
CA ILE A 890 -2.75 -29.64 -6.87
C ILE A 890 -1.90 -29.54 -5.60
N CYS A 891 -1.98 -28.40 -4.92
CA CYS A 891 -1.27 -28.14 -3.70
C CYS A 891 -1.64 -29.15 -2.62
N SER A 892 -0.67 -29.95 -2.16
CA SER A 892 -0.86 -30.93 -1.10
C SER A 892 -1.10 -30.31 0.28
N VAL A 893 -0.90 -29.00 0.46
CA VAL A 893 -1.16 -28.30 1.74
C VAL A 893 -2.62 -27.86 1.81
N CYS A 894 -3.09 -27.03 0.88
CA CYS A 894 -4.47 -26.55 0.90
C CYS A 894 -5.48 -27.47 0.21
N GLU A 895 -5.04 -28.38 -0.66
CA GLU A 895 -5.87 -29.31 -1.44
C GLU A 895 -6.84 -28.65 -2.45
N LEU A 896 -6.73 -27.34 -2.67
CA LEU A 896 -7.63 -26.55 -3.53
C LEU A 896 -6.94 -26.00 -4.79
N ALA A 897 -5.84 -25.28 -4.59
CA ALA A 897 -5.17 -24.49 -5.62
C ALA A 897 -4.07 -25.24 -6.34
N VAL A 898 -3.79 -24.84 -7.59
CA VAL A 898 -2.69 -25.37 -8.38
C VAL A 898 -1.40 -24.62 -8.07
N ILE A 899 -0.33 -25.36 -7.82
CA ILE A 899 1.01 -24.83 -7.55
C ILE A 899 1.48 -24.06 -8.79
N GLY A 900 1.96 -22.82 -8.60
CA GLY A 900 2.50 -21.99 -9.68
C GLY A 900 1.47 -21.35 -10.62
N ALA A 901 0.16 -21.48 -10.34
CA ALA A 901 -0.85 -20.83 -11.17
C ALA A 901 -0.86 -19.29 -10.98
N ASP A 902 -1.04 -18.57 -12.09
CA ASP A 902 -1.22 -17.12 -12.08
C ASP A 902 -2.57 -16.75 -11.46
N ALA A 903 -2.55 -15.98 -10.37
CA ALA A 903 -3.75 -15.59 -9.65
C ALA A 903 -3.65 -14.14 -9.12
N SER A 904 -4.77 -13.44 -9.04
CA SER A 904 -4.80 -12.03 -8.62
C SER A 904 -4.64 -11.80 -7.11
N GLY A 905 -4.81 -12.85 -6.30
CA GLY A 905 -4.80 -12.79 -4.82
C GLY A 905 -6.19 -12.83 -4.20
N LEU A 906 -6.24 -13.03 -2.88
CA LEU A 906 -7.48 -13.17 -2.09
C LEU A 906 -8.34 -11.90 -2.14
N LEU A 907 -9.61 -12.08 -2.53
CA LEU A 907 -10.65 -11.04 -2.49
C LEU A 907 -11.79 -11.48 -1.55
N CYS A 908 -11.78 -10.96 -0.33
CA CYS A 908 -12.76 -11.26 0.72
C CYS A 908 -13.45 -10.01 1.29
N SER A 909 -13.19 -8.81 0.76
CA SER A 909 -13.89 -7.58 1.18
C SER A 909 -14.21 -6.68 0.00
N ALA A 910 -15.34 -5.97 0.08
CA ALA A 910 -15.68 -4.92 -0.87
C ALA A 910 -14.67 -3.76 -0.82
N ALA A 911 -14.04 -3.50 0.32
CA ALA A 911 -13.02 -2.45 0.50
C ALA A 911 -11.73 -2.70 -0.30
N GLN A 912 -11.53 -3.91 -0.83
CA GLN A 912 -10.41 -4.23 -1.70
C GLN A 912 -10.61 -3.77 -3.15
N LYS A 913 -11.84 -3.39 -3.53
CA LYS A 913 -12.12 -2.74 -4.82
C LYS A 913 -11.84 -1.24 -4.70
N ARG A 914 -11.06 -0.71 -5.65
CA ARG A 914 -10.90 0.73 -5.87
C ARG A 914 -11.91 1.22 -6.88
#